data_AF-A0A954P5K1-F1
#
_entry.id   AF-A0A954P5K1-F1
#
_cell.length_a   1.000
_cell.length_b   1.000
_cell.length_c   1.000
_cell.angle_alpha   90.00
_cell.angle_beta   90.00
_cell.angle_gamma   90.00
#
_symmetry.space_group_name_H-M   'P 1'
#
loop_
_entity.id
_entity.type
_entity.pdbx_description
1 polymer ?
#
loop_
_entity_poly.entity_id
_entity_poly.type
_entity_poly.pdbx_seq_one_letter_code
_entity_poly.pdbx_strand_id
1 'polypeptide(L)'
;MRWPRTLISFSQLLAAGLFLLAAVQPAGPAFGDELDDEFPPGLFAEYTAGGTTVRRVDSTIAFDWADLSPDSRLPAGPFTAHWESELLVRQDGPHRLHVWVQGKVQVQLDGEDVLTGQRKDAGWLSSDAFEPGFGEHTLEVTFEKTEPAARLGLYWSSSTFPVEPVPAHLLFRDGGDEQLSLVSAGSDQFLAHRCAACHQTPGEEPPLAAPSLVHAGGSLTAGWIVEKLLAPAELTQARKAEKEETNPARMPDFGLTPDQAEAIAAYLTSTAKQPRIDALPRPAADRRTKKTPTQAEEIRAGELLSRSLGCLACHQVNGLGMRNAADGGDLSTVGRKRTAGWLFTWLSRPQDLNSAHRMPVFKLTTVERRQLATYLASLKGDSQPISEPAKARLQDAAVIAEGRQLVQKFRCAACHQLDGMKFTAAGLPGLAAFRAKTEQPGCLAKKANPATGRPAFGERLNTEALLAYLADRPAEAHPRSPSLAGQQLLERKNCLACHDRDQSAGMTSIAGKTARIDADLQQKTQGLIPPSLTAVGDKLKDSALAEAIQGAQKTVRLPWLLVRMPRFQHSETEQAALLAHLISHDRIPPGPPELDVPANGKPPATTRAAAIAAASTGKPASSEVLVAGHTLVGPRGLSCIACHEVGSYKPQNVALGTRGSNLLGLGQRMRPEFYLRWTRSPMRIVPGMEMPSYLKPVPGVLNGEIDTQLLASWSALNDPRFTVPTNPSNVEQFLTVTRGAEARIVRDVFTGEEGSSSGTIPRAFAVGLENSHSFVFDLSRMSLAQWAVGDFARQRTVGKSWYWDLAGVHVARNLDHTPDLALMALSTGSDSPPRTLEPVFRWSTCGELLE
;
A
#
# COMPACT_ATOMS: atom_id res chain seq x y z
N MET A 1 -64.99 -42.88 -13.58
CA MET A 1 -65.54 -42.34 -12.32
C MET A 1 -65.26 -40.85 -12.30
N ARG A 2 -66.31 -40.02 -12.21
CA ARG A 2 -66.23 -38.55 -12.22
C ARG A 2 -65.51 -38.06 -10.96
N TRP A 3 -64.50 -37.20 -11.11
CA TRP A 3 -63.96 -36.40 -10.01
C TRP A 3 -64.12 -34.90 -10.33
N PRO A 4 -64.47 -34.06 -9.33
CA PRO A 4 -65.03 -32.74 -9.56
C PRO A 4 -63.94 -31.68 -9.69
N ARG A 5 -64.27 -30.62 -10.42
CA ARG A 5 -63.53 -29.36 -10.49
C ARG A 5 -63.68 -28.61 -9.17
N THR A 6 -62.60 -28.51 -8.40
CA THR A 6 -62.39 -27.45 -7.41
C THR A 6 -61.23 -26.60 -7.87
N LEU A 7 -61.54 -25.37 -8.30
CA LEU A 7 -60.58 -24.32 -8.60
C LEU A 7 -59.99 -23.83 -7.27
N ILE A 8 -58.77 -24.26 -6.96
CA ILE A 8 -57.93 -23.60 -5.98
C ILE A 8 -57.22 -22.46 -6.71
N SER A 9 -57.46 -21.23 -6.24
CA SER A 9 -56.83 -20.02 -6.78
C SER A 9 -55.31 -20.11 -6.66
N PHE A 10 -54.60 -19.75 -7.74
CA PHE A 10 -53.13 -19.71 -7.83
C PHE A 10 -52.47 -18.86 -6.72
N SER A 11 -53.24 -17.97 -6.09
CA SER A 11 -52.81 -17.15 -4.95
C SER A 11 -52.63 -17.92 -3.63
N GLN A 12 -53.24 -19.11 -3.45
CA GLN A 12 -53.09 -19.89 -2.22
C GLN A 12 -51.90 -20.87 -2.25
N LEU A 13 -51.45 -21.31 -3.44
CA LEU A 13 -50.21 -22.09 -3.57
C LEU A 13 -48.94 -21.23 -3.40
N LEU A 14 -49.02 -19.92 -3.69
CA LEU A 14 -47.92 -18.99 -3.44
C LEU A 14 -47.72 -18.66 -1.95
N ALA A 15 -48.78 -18.70 -1.13
CA ALA A 15 -48.68 -18.39 0.30
C ALA A 15 -48.06 -19.54 1.13
N ALA A 16 -48.25 -20.79 0.72
CA ALA A 16 -47.62 -21.94 1.38
C ALA A 16 -46.16 -22.16 0.92
N GLY A 17 -45.80 -21.73 -0.29
CA GLY A 17 -44.42 -21.73 -0.78
C GLY A 17 -43.55 -20.62 -0.18
N LEU A 18 -44.14 -19.47 0.21
CA LEU A 18 -43.39 -18.36 0.80
C LEU A 18 -43.09 -18.50 2.31
N PHE A 19 -43.82 -19.36 3.04
CA PHE A 19 -43.58 -19.55 4.48
C PHE A 19 -42.58 -20.66 4.81
N LEU A 20 -42.22 -21.52 3.84
CA LEU A 20 -41.14 -22.50 3.97
C LEU A 20 -39.79 -22.03 3.38
N LEU A 21 -39.77 -20.85 2.74
CA LEU A 21 -38.54 -20.20 2.24
C LEU A 21 -38.06 -19.03 3.11
N ALA A 22 -38.76 -18.72 4.21
CA ALA A 22 -38.38 -17.65 5.15
C ALA A 22 -37.64 -18.15 6.42
N ALA A 23 -37.38 -19.46 6.53
CA ALA A 23 -36.68 -20.07 7.68
C ALA A 23 -35.31 -20.69 7.34
N VAL A 24 -34.80 -20.45 6.12
CA VAL A 24 -33.42 -20.77 5.76
C VAL A 24 -32.76 -19.45 5.37
N GLN A 25 -32.13 -18.80 6.35
CA GLN A 25 -31.09 -17.84 6.01
C GLN A 25 -30.05 -18.63 5.21
N PRO A 26 -29.66 -18.21 3.99
CA PRO A 26 -28.41 -18.71 3.45
C PRO A 26 -27.35 -18.15 4.39
N ALA A 27 -26.82 -19.01 5.25
CA ALA A 27 -25.46 -18.83 5.73
C ALA A 27 -24.63 -18.69 4.46
N GLY A 28 -24.34 -17.44 4.09
CA GLY A 28 -23.39 -17.16 3.02
C GLY A 28 -22.13 -17.89 3.40
N PRO A 29 -21.51 -18.65 2.48
CA PRO A 29 -20.41 -19.48 2.87
C PRO A 29 -19.28 -18.57 3.34
N ALA A 30 -18.96 -18.68 4.64
CA ALA A 30 -17.69 -18.26 5.19
C ALA A 30 -16.64 -19.23 4.64
N PHE A 31 -16.29 -19.11 3.35
CA PHE A 31 -15.24 -19.90 2.71
C PHE A 31 -13.85 -19.39 3.15
N GLY A 32 -13.61 -19.24 4.45
CA GLY A 32 -12.33 -18.76 4.96
C GLY A 32 -12.06 -19.01 6.44
N ASP A 33 -12.99 -19.55 7.23
CA ASP A 33 -12.71 -19.73 8.68
C ASP A 33 -12.55 -21.22 9.09
N GLU A 34 -13.01 -22.21 8.32
CA GLU A 34 -12.84 -23.64 8.69
C GLU A 34 -11.65 -24.34 8.00
N LEU A 35 -11.19 -23.88 6.83
CA LEU A 35 -10.02 -24.44 6.12
C LEU A 35 -8.71 -23.73 6.49
N ASP A 36 -8.77 -22.44 6.84
CA ASP A 36 -7.59 -21.66 7.28
C ASP A 36 -7.07 -22.13 8.66
N ASP A 37 -7.90 -22.84 9.44
CA ASP A 37 -7.52 -23.45 10.71
C ASP A 37 -6.70 -24.75 10.53
N GLU A 38 -6.80 -25.43 9.38
CA GLU A 38 -6.07 -26.68 9.09
C GLU A 38 -4.67 -26.40 8.50
N PHE A 39 -4.52 -25.33 7.71
CA PHE A 39 -3.26 -24.96 7.05
C PHE A 39 -2.90 -23.47 7.25
N PRO A 40 -2.46 -23.07 8.46
CA PRO A 40 -2.09 -21.68 8.71
C PRO A 40 -0.86 -21.27 7.87
N PRO A 41 -0.82 -20.05 7.31
CA PRO A 41 0.23 -19.65 6.37
C PRO A 41 1.61 -19.51 7.03
N GLY A 42 2.67 -19.62 6.21
CA GLY A 42 4.08 -19.38 6.59
C GLY A 42 4.90 -20.64 6.77
N LEU A 43 6.06 -20.50 7.39
CA LEU A 43 6.99 -21.58 7.70
C LEU A 43 7.25 -21.65 9.21
N PHE A 44 7.25 -22.86 9.76
CA PHE A 44 7.79 -23.08 11.10
C PHE A 44 9.31 -22.95 11.01
N ALA A 45 9.89 -22.08 11.84
CA ALA A 45 11.31 -21.77 11.81
C ALA A 45 11.97 -22.06 13.16
N GLU A 46 13.03 -22.85 13.16
CA GLU A 46 13.88 -23.11 14.32
C GLU A 46 15.29 -22.57 14.08
N TYR A 47 15.75 -21.67 14.93
CA TYR A 47 17.08 -21.06 14.88
C TYR A 47 17.89 -21.51 16.10
N THR A 48 19.13 -21.94 15.89
CA THR A 48 20.03 -22.34 16.99
C THR A 48 21.35 -21.60 16.92
N ALA A 49 21.73 -20.93 18.02
CA ALA A 49 23.02 -20.25 18.15
C ALA A 49 23.51 -20.31 19.61
N GLY A 50 24.80 -20.55 19.81
CA GLY A 50 25.41 -20.56 21.15
C GLY A 50 24.79 -21.56 22.14
N GLY A 51 24.19 -22.66 21.65
CA GLY A 51 23.49 -23.65 22.47
C GLY A 51 22.06 -23.29 22.85
N THR A 52 21.55 -22.15 22.39
CA THR A 52 20.15 -21.73 22.57
C THR A 52 19.37 -21.95 21.28
N THR A 53 18.15 -22.47 21.41
CA THR A 53 17.23 -22.70 20.30
C THR A 53 16.00 -21.82 20.46
N VAL A 54 15.55 -21.24 19.35
CA VAL A 54 14.45 -20.30 19.28
C VAL A 54 13.54 -20.70 18.13
N ARG A 55 12.23 -20.74 18.40
CA ARG A 55 11.20 -21.04 17.41
C ARG A 55 10.36 -19.81 17.10
N ARG A 56 9.93 -19.67 15.84
CA ARG A 56 8.99 -18.64 15.39
C ARG A 56 8.34 -19.03 14.07
N VAL A 57 7.40 -18.22 13.60
CA VAL A 57 6.82 -18.32 12.25
C VAL A 57 7.44 -17.25 11.37
N ASP A 58 8.00 -17.66 10.25
CA ASP A 58 8.47 -16.75 9.20
C ASP A 58 7.48 -16.77 8.02
N SER A 59 7.25 -15.63 7.36
CA SER A 59 6.30 -15.56 6.23
C SER A 59 6.89 -16.05 4.92
N THR A 60 8.21 -15.89 4.74
CA THR A 60 9.00 -16.34 3.59
C THR A 60 10.45 -16.57 4.01
N ILE A 61 11.24 -17.20 3.14
CA ILE A 61 12.71 -17.27 3.30
C ILE A 61 13.34 -16.14 2.47
N ALA A 62 13.57 -14.99 3.10
CA ALA A 62 14.20 -13.81 2.50
C ALA A 62 14.91 -12.96 3.55
N PHE A 63 16.09 -13.42 3.99
CA PHE A 63 16.84 -12.85 5.10
C PHE A 63 18.20 -12.28 4.69
N ASP A 64 18.46 -11.05 5.15
CA ASP A 64 19.76 -10.41 5.13
C ASP A 64 20.18 -10.12 6.58
N TRP A 65 20.98 -11.03 7.14
CA TRP A 65 21.43 -10.94 8.54
C TRP A 65 22.68 -10.09 8.69
N ALA A 66 23.38 -9.78 7.60
CA ALA A 66 24.74 -9.26 7.63
C ALA A 66 25.59 -10.09 8.62
N ASP A 67 26.38 -9.46 9.47
CA ASP A 67 27.19 -10.09 10.50
C ASP A 67 26.48 -10.28 11.85
N LEU A 68 25.19 -9.93 11.94
CA LEU A 68 24.43 -9.88 13.19
C LEU A 68 23.58 -11.13 13.44
N SER A 69 22.81 -11.11 14.53
CA SER A 69 22.00 -12.24 15.00
C SER A 69 20.73 -12.45 14.15
N PRO A 70 20.29 -13.71 13.93
CA PRO A 70 19.01 -14.00 13.26
C PRO A 70 17.77 -13.68 14.11
N ASP A 71 17.94 -13.55 15.43
CA ASP A 71 16.89 -13.21 16.36
C ASP A 71 17.49 -12.51 17.59
N SER A 72 16.82 -11.49 18.14
CA SER A 72 17.32 -10.80 19.34
C SER A 72 17.48 -11.72 20.56
N ARG A 73 16.83 -12.89 20.59
CA ARG A 73 16.99 -13.93 21.63
C ARG A 73 18.27 -14.74 21.52
N LEU A 74 18.97 -14.66 20.38
CA LEU A 74 20.14 -15.48 20.07
C LEU A 74 21.41 -14.62 19.99
N PRO A 75 22.57 -15.15 20.42
CA PRO A 75 23.84 -14.43 20.28
C PRO A 75 24.24 -14.26 18.82
N ALA A 76 25.02 -13.22 18.54
CA ALA A 76 25.72 -13.12 17.26
C ALA A 76 26.82 -14.18 17.16
N GLY A 77 27.10 -14.65 15.94
CA GLY A 77 28.10 -15.68 15.67
C GLY A 77 27.56 -16.75 14.72
N PRO A 78 28.17 -17.94 14.69
CA PRO A 78 27.65 -19.09 13.96
C PRO A 78 26.25 -19.48 14.46
N PHE A 79 25.34 -19.75 13.53
CA PHE A 79 24.01 -20.25 13.83
C PHE A 79 23.55 -21.20 12.73
N THR A 80 22.58 -22.05 13.07
CA THR A 80 21.81 -22.84 12.12
C THR A 80 20.36 -22.40 12.13
N ALA A 81 19.67 -22.60 11.01
CA ALA A 81 18.25 -22.37 10.88
C ALA A 81 17.59 -23.52 10.11
N HIS A 82 16.42 -23.93 10.55
CA HIS A 82 15.58 -24.95 9.94
C HIS A 82 14.20 -24.36 9.65
N TRP A 83 13.68 -24.57 8.45
CA TRP A 83 12.32 -24.19 8.09
C TRP A 83 11.54 -25.39 7.57
N GLU A 84 10.29 -25.51 8.00
CA GLU A 84 9.32 -26.51 7.55
C GLU A 84 8.05 -25.81 7.07
N SER A 85 7.53 -26.21 5.91
CA SER A 85 6.32 -25.65 5.30
C SER A 85 5.74 -26.61 4.25
N GLU A 86 4.48 -26.42 3.89
CA GLU A 86 3.86 -26.96 2.69
C GLU A 86 3.90 -25.91 1.57
N LEU A 87 4.51 -26.28 0.44
CA LEU A 87 4.61 -25.46 -0.77
C LEU A 87 3.51 -25.85 -1.77
N LEU A 88 2.61 -24.92 -2.05
CA LEU A 88 1.57 -25.12 -3.06
C LEU A 88 2.08 -24.82 -4.48
N VAL A 89 2.27 -25.87 -5.28
CA VAL A 89 2.57 -25.78 -6.71
C VAL A 89 1.27 -25.74 -7.51
N ARG A 90 1.01 -24.60 -8.17
CA ARG A 90 -0.24 -24.36 -8.91
C ARG A 90 -0.18 -24.68 -10.40
N GLN A 91 0.98 -25.03 -10.92
CA GLN A 91 1.18 -25.33 -12.34
C GLN A 91 2.07 -26.55 -12.49
N ASP A 92 1.67 -27.51 -13.31
CA ASP A 92 2.52 -28.63 -13.69
C ASP A 92 3.68 -28.19 -14.58
N GLY A 93 4.75 -29.00 -14.58
CA GLY A 93 5.88 -28.87 -15.49
C GLY A 93 7.24 -28.74 -14.78
N PRO A 94 8.32 -28.54 -15.56
CA PRO A 94 9.66 -28.46 -15.01
C PRO A 94 9.84 -27.17 -14.21
N HIS A 95 10.21 -27.35 -12.95
CA HIS A 95 10.57 -26.31 -12.00
C HIS A 95 12.05 -26.41 -11.65
N ARG A 96 12.60 -25.29 -11.18
CA ARG A 96 13.90 -25.21 -10.52
C ARG A 96 13.75 -24.40 -9.25
N LEU A 97 14.42 -24.83 -8.18
CA LEU A 97 14.64 -24.01 -7.00
C LEU A 97 15.99 -23.32 -7.13
N HIS A 98 16.03 -22.09 -6.65
CA HIS A 98 17.24 -21.29 -6.58
C HIS A 98 17.36 -20.68 -5.20
N VAL A 99 18.60 -20.51 -4.75
CA VAL A 99 18.88 -19.79 -3.51
C VAL A 99 19.92 -18.71 -3.77
N TRP A 100 19.70 -17.53 -3.19
CA TRP A 100 20.74 -16.51 -3.05
C TRP A 100 21.32 -16.62 -1.65
N VAL A 101 22.53 -17.16 -1.55
CA VAL A 101 23.06 -17.62 -0.26
C VAL A 101 24.48 -17.11 0.00
N GLN A 102 24.75 -16.78 1.25
CA GLN A 102 26.08 -16.70 1.85
C GLN A 102 26.05 -17.54 3.13
N GLY A 103 26.72 -18.69 3.10
CA GLY A 103 26.53 -19.78 4.06
C GLY A 103 26.33 -21.12 3.34
N LYS A 104 26.03 -22.16 4.12
CA LYS A 104 25.67 -23.50 3.63
C LYS A 104 24.15 -23.69 3.70
N VAL A 105 23.58 -24.33 2.69
CA VAL A 105 22.13 -24.52 2.57
C VAL A 105 21.80 -25.88 1.96
N GLN A 106 20.70 -26.45 2.40
CA GLN A 106 20.04 -27.61 1.82
C GLN A 106 18.55 -27.31 1.71
N VAL A 107 17.95 -27.69 0.59
CA VAL A 107 16.52 -27.59 0.32
C VAL A 107 16.04 -28.97 -0.07
N GLN A 108 15.00 -29.43 0.62
CA GLN A 108 14.33 -30.68 0.36
C GLN A 108 12.89 -30.42 -0.08
N LEU A 109 12.42 -31.26 -0.99
CA LEU A 109 11.02 -31.28 -1.41
C LEU A 109 10.53 -32.74 -1.33
N ASP A 110 9.46 -32.99 -0.59
CA ASP A 110 8.93 -34.33 -0.33
C ASP A 110 9.98 -35.32 0.22
N GLY A 111 10.90 -34.82 1.04
CA GLY A 111 12.02 -35.57 1.64
C GLY A 111 13.22 -35.81 0.71
N GLU A 112 13.17 -35.36 -0.54
CA GLU A 112 14.26 -35.51 -1.51
C GLU A 112 15.12 -34.23 -1.58
N ASP A 113 16.45 -34.40 -1.57
CA ASP A 113 17.41 -33.29 -1.70
C ASP A 113 17.39 -32.69 -3.11
N VAL A 114 16.70 -31.57 -3.27
CA VAL A 114 16.61 -30.87 -4.57
C VAL A 114 17.73 -29.84 -4.77
N LEU A 115 18.27 -29.26 -3.70
CA LEU A 115 19.39 -28.31 -3.79
C LEU A 115 20.25 -28.39 -2.53
N THR A 116 21.55 -28.67 -2.69
CA THR A 116 22.54 -28.57 -1.59
C THR A 116 23.76 -27.79 -2.07
N GLY A 117 24.27 -26.87 -1.24
CA GLY A 117 25.55 -26.25 -1.52
C GLY A 117 25.99 -25.21 -0.49
N GLN A 118 27.12 -24.56 -0.77
CA GLN A 118 27.72 -23.56 0.12
C GLN A 118 28.38 -22.45 -0.68
N ARG A 119 28.32 -21.23 -0.16
CA ARG A 119 28.97 -20.05 -0.73
C ARG A 119 29.65 -19.22 0.34
N LYS A 120 30.90 -18.81 0.08
CA LYS A 120 31.65 -17.88 0.94
C LYS A 120 31.17 -16.43 0.80
N ASP A 121 30.94 -16.02 -0.44
CA ASP A 121 30.37 -14.73 -0.81
C ASP A 121 28.95 -14.93 -1.33
N ALA A 122 28.07 -13.95 -1.07
CA ALA A 122 26.68 -13.99 -1.51
C ALA A 122 26.57 -14.29 -3.02
N GLY A 123 25.78 -15.30 -3.37
CA GLY A 123 25.58 -15.69 -4.76
C GLY A 123 24.53 -16.76 -4.98
N TRP A 124 24.22 -17.00 -6.26
CA TRP A 124 23.23 -18.00 -6.68
C TRP A 124 23.75 -19.43 -6.58
N LEU A 125 22.87 -20.34 -6.14
CA LEU A 125 22.90 -21.77 -6.38
C LEU A 125 21.55 -22.19 -6.96
N SER A 126 21.51 -23.23 -7.80
CA SER A 126 20.29 -23.70 -8.47
C SER A 126 20.24 -25.22 -8.45
N SER A 127 19.03 -25.77 -8.35
CA SER A 127 18.78 -27.19 -8.58
C SER A 127 18.85 -27.53 -10.07
N ASP A 128 18.93 -28.83 -10.35
CA ASP A 128 18.51 -29.36 -11.64
C ASP A 128 16.99 -29.16 -11.84
N ALA A 129 16.51 -29.29 -13.07
CA ALA A 129 15.07 -29.24 -13.33
C ALA A 129 14.39 -30.49 -12.79
N PHE A 130 13.28 -30.31 -12.08
CA PHE A 130 12.45 -31.39 -11.54
C PHE A 130 10.96 -31.09 -11.79
N GLU A 131 10.11 -32.11 -11.74
CA GLU A 131 8.66 -31.99 -11.94
C GLU A 131 7.94 -32.41 -10.67
N PRO A 132 7.63 -31.47 -9.75
CA PRO A 132 6.98 -31.82 -8.49
C PRO A 132 5.54 -32.31 -8.71
N GLY A 133 4.88 -31.85 -9.77
CA GLY A 133 3.45 -32.02 -10.00
C GLY A 133 2.64 -30.89 -9.36
N PHE A 134 1.36 -30.82 -9.70
CA PHE A 134 0.39 -29.92 -9.10
C PHE A 134 -0.01 -30.46 -7.72
N GLY A 135 0.06 -29.60 -6.70
CA GLY A 135 -0.35 -29.98 -5.35
C GLY A 135 0.46 -29.30 -4.27
N GLU A 136 0.26 -29.80 -3.05
CA GLU A 136 1.05 -29.46 -1.87
C GLU A 136 2.27 -30.39 -1.80
N HIS A 137 3.40 -29.81 -1.46
CA HIS A 137 4.67 -30.51 -1.35
C HIS A 137 5.37 -30.07 -0.07
N THR A 138 5.86 -31.03 0.72
CA THR A 138 6.57 -30.71 1.95
C THR A 138 7.91 -30.08 1.59
N LEU A 139 8.13 -28.86 2.08
CA LEU A 139 9.32 -28.05 1.88
C LEU A 139 10.11 -27.96 3.19
N GLU A 140 11.34 -28.49 3.18
CA GLU A 140 12.28 -28.31 4.26
C GLU A 140 13.52 -27.54 3.78
N VAL A 141 13.96 -26.56 4.57
CA VAL A 141 15.17 -25.79 4.28
C VAL A 141 16.07 -25.76 5.50
N THR A 142 17.32 -26.17 5.35
CA THR A 142 18.34 -26.04 6.40
C THR A 142 19.39 -25.02 5.96
N PHE A 143 19.85 -24.20 6.90
CA PHE A 143 20.90 -23.21 6.69
C PHE A 143 21.91 -23.21 7.82
N GLU A 144 23.17 -23.01 7.48
CA GLU A 144 24.27 -22.85 8.43
C GLU A 144 25.10 -21.61 8.04
N LYS A 145 25.27 -20.69 9.00
CA LYS A 145 26.17 -19.54 8.83
C LYS A 145 27.62 -20.00 8.95
N THR A 146 28.30 -20.08 7.81
CA THR A 146 29.72 -20.51 7.74
C THR A 146 30.72 -19.36 7.63
N GLU A 147 30.23 -18.13 7.45
CA GLU A 147 31.03 -16.93 7.21
C GLU A 147 30.62 -15.81 8.19
N PRO A 148 31.43 -14.74 8.36
CA PRO A 148 31.06 -13.63 9.24
C PRO A 148 29.73 -13.00 8.89
N ALA A 149 29.40 -12.88 7.59
CA ALA A 149 28.11 -12.43 7.10
C ALA A 149 27.25 -13.61 6.62
N ALA A 150 25.93 -13.48 6.74
CA ALA A 150 24.97 -14.48 6.29
C ALA A 150 23.79 -13.86 5.53
N ARG A 151 23.36 -14.57 4.50
CA ARG A 151 22.19 -14.22 3.68
C ARG A 151 21.55 -15.47 3.12
N LEU A 152 20.23 -15.49 3.04
CA LEU A 152 19.47 -16.54 2.40
C LEU A 152 18.19 -15.97 1.78
N GLY A 153 17.95 -16.26 0.51
CA GLY A 153 16.64 -16.06 -0.11
C GLY A 153 16.27 -17.27 -0.94
N LEU A 154 15.02 -17.72 -0.85
CA LEU A 154 14.46 -18.83 -1.62
C LEU A 154 13.70 -18.30 -2.85
N TYR A 155 14.07 -18.84 -4.01
CA TYR A 155 13.52 -18.48 -5.29
C TYR A 155 13.16 -19.73 -6.10
N TRP A 156 12.31 -19.56 -7.09
CA TRP A 156 11.94 -20.61 -8.03
C TRP A 156 11.76 -20.08 -9.45
N SER A 157 11.79 -20.98 -10.42
CA SER A 157 11.45 -20.68 -11.81
C SER A 157 10.82 -21.90 -12.47
N SER A 158 10.17 -21.69 -13.61
CA SER A 158 9.60 -22.76 -14.44
C SER A 158 9.71 -22.38 -15.91
N SER A 159 9.42 -23.33 -16.81
CA SER A 159 9.31 -23.07 -18.24
C SER A 159 8.37 -21.91 -18.60
N THR A 160 7.42 -21.56 -17.73
CA THR A 160 6.42 -20.50 -17.97
C THR A 160 6.76 -19.16 -17.31
N PHE A 161 7.70 -19.10 -16.35
CA PHE A 161 8.05 -17.86 -15.66
C PHE A 161 9.53 -17.79 -15.21
N PRO A 162 10.16 -16.60 -15.27
CA PRO A 162 11.55 -16.42 -14.89
C PRO A 162 11.75 -16.48 -13.37
N VAL A 163 13.01 -16.41 -12.92
CA VAL A 163 13.38 -16.44 -11.50
C VAL A 163 12.58 -15.44 -10.65
N GLU A 164 12.02 -16.04 -9.61
CA GLU A 164 11.02 -15.62 -8.67
C GLU A 164 11.24 -15.74 -7.17
N PRO A 165 11.02 -14.77 -6.27
CA PRO A 165 10.87 -15.14 -4.86
C PRO A 165 9.70 -16.13 -4.71
N VAL A 166 9.87 -17.18 -3.89
CA VAL A 166 8.74 -18.06 -3.55
C VAL A 166 7.73 -17.23 -2.73
N PRO A 167 6.50 -17.01 -3.22
CA PRO A 167 5.56 -16.11 -2.56
C PRO A 167 5.01 -16.67 -1.23
N ALA A 168 4.84 -15.80 -0.23
CA ALA A 168 4.28 -16.16 1.08
C ALA A 168 2.90 -16.85 1.01
N HIS A 169 2.09 -16.52 0.00
CA HIS A 169 0.74 -17.07 -0.17
C HIS A 169 0.73 -18.48 -0.79
N LEU A 170 1.90 -19.06 -1.04
CA LEU A 170 2.07 -20.45 -1.46
C LEU A 170 2.73 -21.30 -0.37
N LEU A 171 2.98 -20.73 0.82
CA LEU A 171 3.64 -21.38 1.94
C LEU A 171 2.67 -21.51 3.10
N PHE A 172 2.46 -22.73 3.55
CA PHE A 172 1.53 -23.09 4.62
C PHE A 172 2.21 -24.00 5.63
N ARG A 173 1.58 -24.26 6.77
CA ARG A 173 2.08 -25.19 7.78
C ARG A 173 1.04 -26.27 8.01
N ASP A 174 1.49 -27.50 8.23
CA ASP A 174 0.63 -28.60 8.67
C ASP A 174 0.24 -28.35 10.14
N GLY A 175 -0.95 -27.77 10.35
CA GLY A 175 -1.46 -27.37 11.66
C GLY A 175 -0.79 -26.14 12.32
N GLY A 176 -1.40 -25.69 13.41
CA GLY A 176 -0.90 -24.60 14.25
C GLY A 176 0.01 -25.07 15.39
N ASP A 177 0.88 -24.18 15.89
CA ASP A 177 1.62 -24.38 17.15
C ASP A 177 1.01 -23.47 18.22
N GLU A 178 0.27 -24.07 19.16
CA GLU A 178 -0.41 -23.37 20.25
C GLU A 178 0.58 -22.57 21.11
N GLN A 179 1.77 -23.11 21.38
CA GLN A 179 2.78 -22.45 22.19
C GLN A 179 3.35 -21.22 21.48
N LEU A 180 3.65 -21.31 20.18
CA LEU A 180 4.09 -20.16 19.38
C LEU A 180 2.98 -19.10 19.29
N SER A 181 1.73 -19.53 19.19
CA SER A 181 0.57 -18.63 19.16
C SER A 181 0.43 -17.88 20.49
N LEU A 182 0.61 -18.57 21.62
CA LEU A 182 0.66 -17.97 22.95
C LEU A 182 1.85 -17.01 23.11
N VAL A 183 3.05 -17.38 22.65
CA VAL A 183 4.25 -16.51 22.71
C VAL A 183 4.02 -15.24 21.88
N SER A 184 3.47 -15.36 20.67
CA SER A 184 3.15 -14.22 19.80
C SER A 184 2.12 -13.29 20.45
N ALA A 185 1.00 -13.86 20.94
CA ALA A 185 -0.02 -13.09 21.66
C ALA A 185 0.53 -12.43 22.93
N GLY A 186 1.44 -13.10 23.65
CA GLY A 186 2.11 -12.58 24.83
C GLY A 186 3.05 -11.41 24.52
N SER A 187 3.81 -11.50 23.42
CA SER A 187 4.66 -10.42 22.91
C SER A 187 3.82 -9.17 22.58
N ASP A 188 2.70 -9.37 21.88
CA ASP A 188 1.74 -8.33 21.56
C ASP A 188 1.17 -7.64 22.81
N GLN A 189 0.81 -8.42 23.84
CA GLN A 189 0.34 -7.87 25.10
C GLN A 189 1.43 -7.12 25.87
N PHE A 190 2.66 -7.65 25.89
CA PHE A 190 3.81 -7.01 26.52
C PHE A 190 4.11 -5.64 25.91
N LEU A 191 4.06 -5.55 24.57
CA LEU A 191 4.22 -4.32 23.81
C LEU A 191 3.05 -3.36 24.05
N ALA A 192 1.80 -3.84 23.92
CA ALA A 192 0.60 -3.02 24.04
C ALA A 192 0.47 -2.37 25.42
N HIS A 193 0.82 -3.10 26.48
CA HIS A 193 0.77 -2.64 27.87
C HIS A 193 2.06 -1.96 28.35
N ARG A 194 3.06 -1.82 27.48
CA ARG A 194 4.33 -1.10 27.74
C ARG A 194 5.09 -1.69 28.92
N CYS A 195 5.11 -3.01 29.04
CA CYS A 195 5.79 -3.69 30.14
C CYS A 195 7.30 -3.33 30.22
N ALA A 196 7.95 -3.15 29.06
CA ALA A 196 9.34 -2.69 28.95
C ALA A 196 9.61 -1.27 29.51
N ALA A 197 8.59 -0.45 29.81
CA ALA A 197 8.77 0.84 30.48
C ALA A 197 9.37 0.69 31.89
N CYS A 198 9.10 -0.45 32.54
CA CYS A 198 9.69 -0.81 33.84
C CYS A 198 10.61 -2.02 33.74
N HIS A 199 10.33 -2.95 32.83
CA HIS A 199 11.02 -4.24 32.71
C HIS A 199 11.85 -4.32 31.42
N GLN A 200 12.77 -3.37 31.25
CA GLN A 200 13.63 -3.34 30.08
C GLN A 200 14.66 -4.46 30.14
N THR A 201 14.84 -5.18 29.04
CA THR A 201 15.98 -6.09 28.87
C THR A 201 17.18 -5.30 28.30
N PRO A 202 18.40 -5.49 28.81
CA PRO A 202 19.58 -4.88 28.20
C PRO A 202 19.63 -5.16 26.69
N GLY A 203 19.96 -4.15 25.88
CA GLY A 203 19.98 -4.26 24.42
C GLY A 203 18.61 -4.20 23.71
N GLU A 204 17.49 -4.21 24.45
CA GLU A 204 16.15 -4.09 23.88
C GLU A 204 15.87 -2.65 23.44
N GLU A 205 15.11 -2.50 22.35
CA GLU A 205 14.67 -1.19 21.87
C GLU A 205 13.85 -0.44 22.92
N PRO A 206 13.88 0.91 22.93
CA PRO A 206 13.06 1.68 23.84
C PRO A 206 11.57 1.35 23.74
N PRO A 207 10.87 1.25 24.88
CA PRO A 207 9.45 0.94 24.91
C PRO A 207 8.63 2.05 24.24
N LEU A 208 7.44 1.69 23.77
CA LEU A 208 6.48 2.67 23.28
C LEU A 208 6.08 3.62 24.42
N ALA A 209 6.26 4.92 24.22
CA ALA A 209 5.85 5.93 25.19
C ALA A 209 4.32 5.93 25.40
N ALA A 210 3.88 6.23 26.62
CA ALA A 210 2.49 6.63 26.86
C ALA A 210 2.31 8.11 26.52
N PRO A 211 1.07 8.61 26.36
CA PRO A 211 0.83 10.02 26.05
C PRO A 211 1.53 10.96 27.04
N SER A 212 2.21 11.99 26.53
CA SER A 212 2.82 13.02 27.37
C SER A 212 1.75 13.70 28.23
N LEU A 213 2.05 13.89 29.51
CA LEU A 213 1.16 14.58 30.46
C LEU A 213 1.50 16.06 30.64
N VAL A 214 2.53 16.56 29.95
CA VAL A 214 2.97 17.97 30.01
C VAL A 214 1.85 18.97 29.70
N HIS A 215 0.96 18.62 28.77
CA HIS A 215 -0.21 19.45 28.40
C HIS A 215 -1.53 18.90 28.93
N ALA A 216 -1.51 17.85 29.77
CA ALA A 216 -2.71 17.12 30.15
C ALA A 216 -3.75 18.03 30.82
N GLY A 217 -3.38 18.75 31.87
CA GLY A 217 -4.29 19.64 32.59
C GLY A 217 -4.74 20.90 31.83
N GLY A 218 -4.09 21.24 30.72
CA GLY A 218 -4.54 22.31 29.81
C GLY A 218 -5.43 21.81 28.67
N SER A 219 -5.39 20.50 28.39
CA SER A 219 -6.10 19.88 27.27
C SER A 219 -7.23 18.93 27.69
N LEU A 220 -7.32 18.61 28.97
CA LEU A 220 -8.28 17.70 29.59
C LEU A 220 -8.89 18.39 30.81
N THR A 221 -10.14 18.05 31.11
CA THR A 221 -10.77 18.52 32.34
C THR A 221 -10.31 17.69 33.54
N ALA A 222 -10.36 18.26 34.75
CA ALA A 222 -9.95 17.56 35.96
C ALA A 222 -10.88 16.38 36.25
N GLY A 223 -12.19 16.54 36.03
CA GLY A 223 -13.16 15.46 36.12
C GLY A 223 -12.84 14.28 35.21
N TRP A 224 -12.42 14.54 33.96
CA TRP A 224 -12.03 13.47 33.04
C TRP A 224 -10.78 12.73 33.53
N ILE A 225 -9.80 13.45 34.09
CA ILE A 225 -8.59 12.85 34.66
C ILE A 225 -8.96 11.94 35.83
N VAL A 226 -9.84 12.40 36.73
CA VAL A 226 -10.33 11.62 37.88
C VAL A 226 -11.06 10.36 37.40
N GLU A 227 -12.04 10.49 36.49
CA GLU A 227 -12.75 9.34 35.89
C GLU A 227 -11.75 8.35 35.27
N LYS A 228 -10.73 8.83 34.56
CA LYS A 228 -9.73 7.96 33.94
C LYS A 228 -8.86 7.21 34.95
N LEU A 229 -8.52 7.84 36.08
CA LEU A 229 -7.68 7.26 37.14
C LEU A 229 -8.44 6.26 38.01
N LEU A 230 -9.73 6.48 38.25
CA LEU A 230 -10.61 5.59 39.01
C LEU A 230 -11.16 4.44 38.17
N ALA A 231 -11.45 4.68 36.89
CA ALA A 231 -12.08 3.73 35.99
C ALA A 231 -11.14 2.98 35.01
N PRO A 232 -9.92 2.51 35.37
CA PRO A 232 -9.24 1.52 34.55
C PRO A 232 -10.04 0.22 34.39
N ALA A 233 -10.93 -0.14 35.33
CA ALA A 233 -11.75 -1.37 35.30
C ALA A 233 -13.29 -1.16 35.35
N GLU A 234 -13.78 -0.01 35.83
CA GLU A 234 -15.18 0.13 36.27
C GLU A 234 -16.17 0.74 35.27
N LEU A 235 -15.78 1.00 34.01
CA LEU A 235 -16.72 1.35 32.92
C LEU A 235 -17.57 0.15 32.42
N THR A 236 -17.69 -0.93 33.20
CA THR A 236 -18.24 -2.23 32.78
C THR A 236 -19.75 -2.41 33.00
N GLN A 237 -20.49 -1.48 33.62
CA GLN A 237 -21.95 -1.66 33.72
C GLN A 237 -22.73 -1.20 32.48
N ALA A 238 -22.30 -0.15 31.77
CA ALA A 238 -22.88 0.22 30.47
C ALA A 238 -22.38 -0.66 29.31
N ARG A 239 -21.27 -1.38 29.51
CA ARG A 239 -20.64 -2.26 28.50
C ARG A 239 -20.99 -3.74 28.64
N LYS A 240 -21.67 -4.15 29.73
CA LYS A 240 -22.14 -5.54 29.93
C LYS A 240 -23.21 -6.00 28.92
N ALA A 241 -23.80 -5.09 28.14
CA ALA A 241 -24.80 -5.41 27.13
C ALA A 241 -24.19 -5.88 25.80
N GLU A 242 -22.90 -5.65 25.56
CA GLU A 242 -22.17 -6.17 24.41
C GLU A 242 -21.34 -7.37 24.86
N LYS A 243 -21.64 -8.55 24.33
CA LYS A 243 -21.00 -9.83 24.65
C LYS A 243 -19.55 -9.95 24.13
N GLU A 244 -18.84 -8.84 23.91
CA GLU A 244 -17.46 -8.85 23.43
C GLU A 244 -16.50 -8.35 24.51
N GLU A 245 -15.58 -9.24 24.88
CA GLU A 245 -14.43 -8.99 25.72
C GLU A 245 -13.58 -7.82 25.20
N THR A 246 -12.86 -7.19 26.13
CA THR A 246 -11.70 -6.29 25.97
C THR A 246 -11.93 -4.78 26.08
N ASN A 247 -11.47 -4.29 27.23
CA ASN A 247 -11.33 -2.91 27.62
C ASN A 247 -10.11 -2.25 26.90
N PRO A 248 -10.28 -1.14 26.14
CA PRO A 248 -9.18 -0.51 25.38
C PRO A 248 -8.19 0.29 26.23
N ALA A 249 -8.39 0.42 27.56
CA ALA A 249 -7.47 1.15 28.42
C ALA A 249 -6.23 0.32 28.77
N ARG A 250 -5.10 0.60 28.10
CA ARG A 250 -3.77 -0.01 28.38
C ARG A 250 -3.05 0.57 29.60
N MET A 251 -3.69 1.47 30.36
CA MET A 251 -3.16 2.04 31.61
C MET A 251 -3.59 1.15 32.77
N PRO A 252 -2.68 0.70 33.65
CA PRO A 252 -3.06 -0.20 34.73
C PRO A 252 -3.99 0.45 35.75
N ASP A 253 -4.66 -0.38 36.54
CA ASP A 253 -5.33 0.02 37.78
C ASP A 253 -4.29 0.24 38.88
N PHE A 254 -4.44 1.33 39.63
CA PHE A 254 -3.58 1.69 40.76
C PHE A 254 -4.31 1.57 42.11
N GLY A 255 -5.62 1.30 42.11
CA GLY A 255 -6.46 1.24 43.32
C GLY A 255 -6.53 2.58 44.07
N LEU A 256 -6.61 3.67 43.32
CA LEU A 256 -6.69 5.03 43.85
C LEU A 256 -8.06 5.28 44.48
N THR A 257 -8.09 6.02 45.60
CA THR A 257 -9.35 6.59 46.11
C THR A 257 -9.75 7.83 45.30
N PRO A 258 -11.04 8.25 45.34
CA PRO A 258 -11.47 9.49 44.70
C PRO A 258 -10.63 10.72 45.10
N ASP A 259 -10.30 10.86 46.39
CA ASP A 259 -9.46 11.94 46.88
C ASP A 259 -8.05 11.92 46.30
N GLN A 260 -7.44 10.73 46.19
CA GLN A 260 -6.12 10.58 45.59
C GLN A 260 -6.14 10.91 44.10
N ALA A 261 -7.19 10.49 43.38
CA ALA A 261 -7.37 10.81 41.97
C ALA A 261 -7.56 12.32 41.75
N GLU A 262 -8.32 12.99 42.62
CA GLU A 262 -8.48 14.45 42.61
C GLU A 262 -7.17 15.18 42.92
N ALA A 263 -6.39 14.70 43.88
CA ALA A 263 -5.08 15.27 44.20
C ALA A 263 -4.11 15.17 42.99
N ILE A 264 -4.07 14.02 42.32
CA ILE A 264 -3.30 13.84 41.08
C ILE A 264 -3.81 14.80 40.00
N ALA A 265 -5.12 14.92 39.81
CA ALA A 265 -5.72 15.84 38.84
C ALA A 265 -5.38 17.30 39.14
N ALA A 266 -5.38 17.71 40.42
CA ALA A 266 -4.97 19.04 40.87
C ALA A 266 -3.51 19.32 40.49
N TYR A 267 -2.59 18.39 40.79
CA TYR A 267 -1.17 18.53 40.44
C TYR A 267 -0.93 18.60 38.92
N LEU A 268 -1.58 17.73 38.14
CA LEU A 268 -1.46 17.77 36.68
C LEU A 268 -2.05 19.06 36.09
N THR A 269 -3.10 19.61 36.69
CA THR A 269 -3.70 20.89 36.28
C THR A 269 -2.79 22.06 36.65
N SER A 270 -2.19 22.06 37.83
CA SER A 270 -1.33 23.15 38.31
C SER A 270 0.00 23.25 37.57
N THR A 271 0.48 22.14 37.00
CA THR A 271 1.75 22.07 36.26
C THR A 271 1.58 22.05 34.74
N ALA A 272 0.35 22.00 34.25
CA ALA A 272 0.09 21.89 32.82
C ALA A 272 0.55 23.12 32.05
N LYS A 273 1.31 22.88 30.98
CA LYS A 273 1.56 23.89 29.95
C LYS A 273 0.33 23.98 29.05
N GLN A 274 -0.08 25.19 28.70
CA GLN A 274 -1.21 25.41 27.79
C GLN A 274 -0.75 25.27 26.34
N PRO A 275 -1.26 24.29 25.58
CA PRO A 275 -0.92 24.20 24.18
C PRO A 275 -1.64 25.27 23.37
N ARG A 276 -1.05 25.65 22.23
CA ARG A 276 -1.72 26.51 21.26
C ARG A 276 -2.78 25.69 20.51
N ILE A 277 -4.05 25.95 20.80
CA ILE A 277 -5.20 25.37 20.10
C ILE A 277 -5.71 26.36 19.07
N ASP A 278 -5.88 25.90 17.83
CA ASP A 278 -6.39 26.72 16.75
C ASP A 278 -7.92 26.84 16.84
N ALA A 279 -8.45 28.01 16.51
CA ALA A 279 -9.89 28.19 16.40
C ALA A 279 -10.45 27.37 15.23
N LEU A 280 -11.62 26.75 15.43
CA LEU A 280 -12.31 26.03 14.38
C LEU A 280 -12.83 27.04 13.33
N PRO A 281 -12.42 26.95 12.06
CA PRO A 281 -12.93 27.85 11.02
C PRO A 281 -14.45 27.70 10.86
N ARG A 282 -15.16 28.78 10.51
CA ARG A 282 -16.60 28.68 10.19
C ARG A 282 -16.80 28.03 8.81
N PRO A 283 -17.88 27.25 8.61
CA PRO A 283 -18.24 26.79 7.28
C PRO A 283 -18.44 27.97 6.33
N ALA A 284 -17.86 27.90 5.14
CA ALA A 284 -18.10 28.86 4.08
C ALA A 284 -19.35 28.46 3.27
N ALA A 285 -20.06 29.45 2.73
CA ALA A 285 -21.17 29.20 1.82
C ALA A 285 -20.66 28.54 0.53
N ASP A 286 -21.37 27.53 0.05
CA ASP A 286 -21.08 26.91 -1.24
C ASP A 286 -21.19 27.95 -2.37
N ARG A 287 -20.21 27.95 -3.28
CA ARG A 287 -20.10 28.98 -4.32
C ARG A 287 -21.28 28.97 -5.29
N ARG A 288 -21.90 27.80 -5.53
CA ARG A 288 -22.99 27.60 -6.50
C ARG A 288 -24.36 27.82 -5.84
N THR A 289 -24.60 27.20 -4.70
CA THR A 289 -25.91 27.24 -4.02
C THR A 289 -26.06 28.45 -3.10
N LYS A 290 -24.96 29.13 -2.76
CA LYS A 290 -24.88 30.23 -1.78
C LYS A 290 -25.33 29.83 -0.37
N LYS A 291 -25.50 28.54 -0.09
CA LYS A 291 -25.91 28.02 1.21
C LYS A 291 -24.69 27.62 2.03
N THR A 292 -24.71 27.95 3.31
CA THR A 292 -23.75 27.44 4.29
C THR A 292 -24.20 26.05 4.73
N PRO A 293 -23.30 25.05 4.77
CA PRO A 293 -23.65 23.73 5.29
C PRO A 293 -24.14 23.82 6.75
N THR A 294 -25.18 23.07 7.05
CA THR A 294 -25.68 22.85 8.40
C THR A 294 -24.71 22.01 9.21
N GLN A 295 -24.83 22.05 10.54
CA GLN A 295 -24.00 21.22 11.41
C GLN A 295 -24.18 19.71 11.15
N ALA A 296 -25.40 19.27 10.82
CA ALA A 296 -25.68 17.87 10.50
C ALA A 296 -24.95 17.42 9.23
N GLU A 297 -24.93 18.25 8.19
CA GLU A 297 -24.19 17.97 6.95
C GLU A 297 -22.67 17.91 7.20
N GLU A 298 -22.14 18.78 8.06
CA GLU A 298 -20.72 18.76 8.46
C GLU A 298 -20.34 17.50 9.23
N ILE A 299 -21.19 17.08 10.18
CA ILE A 299 -21.01 15.83 10.94
C ILE A 299 -21.03 14.64 9.99
N ARG A 300 -22.00 14.58 9.07
CA ARG A 300 -22.10 13.51 8.09
C ARG A 300 -20.89 13.44 7.16
N ALA A 301 -20.42 14.58 6.67
CA ALA A 301 -19.19 14.64 5.86
C ALA A 301 -17.96 14.18 6.65
N GLY A 302 -17.85 14.57 7.93
CA GLY A 302 -16.77 14.13 8.81
C GLY A 302 -16.81 12.63 9.12
N GLU A 303 -17.99 12.06 9.30
CA GLU A 303 -18.19 10.62 9.45
C GLU A 303 -17.69 9.86 8.21
N LEU A 304 -18.10 10.30 7.02
CA LEU A 304 -17.66 9.68 5.76
C LEU A 304 -16.14 9.75 5.59
N LEU A 305 -15.51 10.87 5.95
CA LEU A 305 -14.05 11.00 5.96
C LEU A 305 -13.39 10.01 6.94
N SER A 306 -13.94 9.85 8.14
CA SER A 306 -13.40 8.90 9.13
C SER A 306 -13.41 7.45 8.62
N ARG A 307 -14.44 7.07 7.85
CA ARG A 307 -14.58 5.74 7.25
C ARG A 307 -13.70 5.52 6.03
N SER A 308 -13.39 6.59 5.29
CA SER A 308 -12.81 6.47 3.95
C SER A 308 -11.33 6.82 3.85
N LEU A 309 -10.81 7.68 4.72
CA LEU A 309 -9.40 8.11 4.67
C LEU A 309 -8.40 7.05 5.13
N GLY A 310 -8.87 5.99 5.82
CA GLY A 310 -8.03 4.97 6.46
C GLY A 310 -7.94 5.08 7.99
N CYS A 311 -8.75 5.93 8.64
CA CYS A 311 -8.71 6.07 10.10
C CYS A 311 -9.04 4.75 10.82
N LEU A 312 -9.91 3.93 10.22
CA LEU A 312 -10.37 2.64 10.74
C LEU A 312 -9.31 1.53 10.75
N ALA A 313 -8.16 1.74 10.10
CA ALA A 313 -7.02 0.81 10.20
C ALA A 313 -6.35 0.87 11.58
N CYS A 314 -6.48 1.99 12.29
CA CYS A 314 -5.94 2.14 13.64
C CYS A 314 -7.04 2.37 14.68
N HIS A 315 -8.12 3.07 14.34
CA HIS A 315 -9.15 3.45 15.28
C HIS A 315 -10.40 2.59 15.14
N GLN A 316 -11.08 2.38 16.26
CA GLN A 316 -12.47 1.93 16.24
C GLN A 316 -13.43 3.09 16.43
N VAL A 317 -14.59 3.00 15.78
CA VAL A 317 -15.72 3.92 15.96
C VAL A 317 -17.01 3.09 15.89
N ASN A 318 -17.77 3.06 16.98
CA ASN A 318 -19.01 2.31 17.15
C ASN A 318 -18.88 0.85 16.71
N GLY A 319 -17.83 0.16 17.20
CA GLY A 319 -17.54 -1.24 16.88
C GLY A 319 -16.92 -1.48 15.49
N LEU A 320 -16.84 -0.47 14.62
CA LEU A 320 -16.20 -0.59 13.30
C LEU A 320 -14.72 -0.18 13.36
N GLY A 321 -13.83 -1.00 12.79
CA GLY A 321 -12.40 -0.73 12.67
C GLY A 321 -11.54 -1.85 13.27
N MET A 322 -10.24 -1.80 13.02
CA MET A 322 -9.30 -2.84 13.45
C MET A 322 -8.90 -2.68 14.93
N ARG A 323 -8.58 -3.81 15.57
CA ARG A 323 -8.00 -3.89 16.91
C ARG A 323 -6.74 -4.75 16.87
N ASN A 324 -5.65 -4.23 17.40
CA ASN A 324 -4.38 -4.95 17.50
C ASN A 324 -3.46 -4.29 18.55
N ALA A 325 -2.32 -4.91 18.84
CA ALA A 325 -1.35 -4.39 19.81
C ALA A 325 -0.83 -2.98 19.49
N ALA A 326 -0.90 -2.51 18.24
CA ALA A 326 -0.43 -1.19 17.82
C ALA A 326 -1.53 -0.15 17.57
N ASP A 327 -2.81 -0.47 17.84
CA ASP A 327 -3.98 0.34 17.50
C ASP A 327 -3.97 1.80 18.04
N GLY A 328 -4.85 2.62 17.47
CA GLY A 328 -5.12 4.02 17.85
C GLY A 328 -6.19 4.19 18.93
N GLY A 329 -6.81 3.11 19.40
CA GLY A 329 -7.90 3.11 20.36
C GLY A 329 -9.26 3.53 19.79
N ASP A 330 -10.28 3.35 20.62
CA ASP A 330 -11.69 3.62 20.31
C ASP A 330 -12.02 5.12 20.45
N LEU A 331 -12.63 5.70 19.40
CA LEU A 331 -13.02 7.10 19.32
C LEU A 331 -14.54 7.33 19.53
N SER A 332 -15.33 6.30 19.79
CA SER A 332 -16.80 6.37 19.91
C SER A 332 -17.31 7.38 20.95
N THR A 333 -16.48 7.73 21.92
CA THR A 333 -16.79 8.72 22.97
C THR A 333 -15.74 9.83 23.08
N VAL A 334 -14.95 10.05 22.03
CA VAL A 334 -13.81 11.01 22.08
C VAL A 334 -14.26 12.45 22.36
N GLY A 335 -15.48 12.82 21.96
CA GLY A 335 -16.10 14.12 22.21
C GLY A 335 -16.42 14.40 23.68
N ARG A 336 -16.44 13.38 24.56
CA ARG A 336 -16.48 13.60 26.03
C ARG A 336 -15.17 14.20 26.55
N LYS A 337 -14.06 13.92 25.85
CA LYS A 337 -12.69 14.25 26.28
C LYS A 337 -12.12 15.46 25.52
N ARG A 338 -12.47 15.63 24.25
CA ARG A 338 -11.80 16.57 23.34
C ARG A 338 -12.79 17.49 22.64
N THR A 339 -12.40 18.77 22.53
CA THR A 339 -13.16 19.77 21.78
C THR A 339 -12.84 19.71 20.28
N ALA A 340 -13.73 20.27 19.44
CA ALA A 340 -13.50 20.35 18.01
C ALA A 340 -12.24 21.16 17.65
N GLY A 341 -11.93 22.24 18.37
CA GLY A 341 -10.70 23.00 18.19
C GLY A 341 -9.44 22.16 18.48
N TRP A 342 -9.45 21.40 19.57
CA TRP A 342 -8.34 20.50 19.91
C TRP A 342 -8.14 19.43 18.82
N LEU A 343 -9.23 18.80 18.37
CA LEU A 343 -9.19 17.78 17.31
C LEU A 343 -8.73 18.37 15.97
N PHE A 344 -9.16 19.60 15.64
CA PHE A 344 -8.70 20.30 14.45
C PHE A 344 -7.19 20.57 14.48
N THR A 345 -6.64 20.98 15.62
CA THR A 345 -5.18 21.12 15.77
C THR A 345 -4.48 19.76 15.71
N TRP A 346 -4.99 18.76 16.43
CA TRP A 346 -4.43 17.39 16.49
C TRP A 346 -4.27 16.74 15.12
N LEU A 347 -5.27 16.88 14.23
CA LEU A 347 -5.24 16.30 12.89
C LEU A 347 -4.16 16.89 11.96
N SER A 348 -3.42 17.91 12.40
CA SER A 348 -2.39 18.58 11.60
C SER A 348 -1.04 18.72 12.28
N ARG A 349 -1.04 18.93 13.60
CA ARG A 349 0.16 19.13 14.42
C ARG A 349 0.02 18.38 15.74
N PRO A 350 -0.11 17.04 15.71
CA PRO A 350 -0.28 16.26 16.93
C PRO A 350 0.90 16.40 17.91
N GLN A 351 2.12 16.60 17.41
CA GLN A 351 3.34 16.81 18.20
C GLN A 351 3.27 18.02 19.14
N ASP A 352 2.54 19.07 18.75
CA ASP A 352 2.41 20.29 19.56
C ASP A 352 1.49 20.07 20.77
N LEU A 353 0.60 19.07 20.68
CA LEU A 353 -0.33 18.70 21.74
C LEU A 353 0.21 17.54 22.58
N ASN A 354 0.87 16.58 21.95
CA ASN A 354 1.52 15.44 22.58
C ASN A 354 2.78 15.05 21.81
N SER A 355 3.96 15.35 22.35
CA SER A 355 5.26 14.97 21.81
C SER A 355 5.44 13.46 21.60
N ALA A 356 4.73 12.63 22.36
CA ALA A 356 4.77 11.16 22.29
C ALA A 356 3.64 10.55 21.43
N HIS A 357 3.05 11.32 20.50
CA HIS A 357 2.01 10.80 19.62
C HIS A 357 2.58 9.76 18.63
N ARG A 358 1.71 8.83 18.20
CA ARG A 358 2.00 7.88 17.12
C ARG A 358 1.14 8.11 15.88
N MET A 359 0.10 8.93 15.98
CA MET A 359 -0.81 9.19 14.87
C MET A 359 -0.05 9.90 13.76
N PRO A 360 -0.04 9.35 12.52
CA PRO A 360 0.59 10.00 11.39
C PRO A 360 -0.28 11.17 10.90
N VAL A 361 0.32 12.08 10.13
CA VAL A 361 -0.36 13.30 9.68
C VAL A 361 -0.96 13.09 8.29
N PHE A 362 -2.26 13.26 8.18
CA PHE A 362 -2.96 13.21 6.89
C PHE A 362 -2.93 14.57 6.20
N LYS A 363 -2.73 14.58 4.88
CA LYS A 363 -2.85 15.80 4.06
C LYS A 363 -4.34 16.13 3.85
N LEU A 364 -4.93 16.79 4.84
CA LEU A 364 -6.31 17.25 4.83
C LEU A 364 -6.41 18.73 4.47
N THR A 365 -7.39 19.07 3.64
CA THR A 365 -7.81 20.46 3.46
C THR A 365 -8.40 21.03 4.75
N THR A 366 -8.47 22.36 4.87
CA THR A 366 -9.10 23.03 6.01
C THR A 366 -10.56 22.61 6.20
N VAL A 367 -11.29 22.36 5.11
CA VAL A 367 -12.69 21.91 5.14
C VAL A 367 -12.79 20.49 5.68
N GLU A 368 -12.05 19.54 5.11
CA GLU A 368 -12.06 18.14 5.56
C GLU A 368 -11.65 18.01 7.03
N ARG A 369 -10.61 18.74 7.43
CA ARG A 369 -10.12 18.72 8.82
C ARG A 369 -11.17 19.23 9.80
N ARG A 370 -11.88 20.30 9.43
CA ARG A 370 -12.99 20.85 10.23
C ARG A 370 -14.16 19.88 10.31
N GLN A 371 -14.55 19.27 9.19
CA GLN A 371 -15.62 18.26 9.13
C GLN A 371 -15.31 17.09 10.06
N LEU A 372 -14.12 16.51 9.91
CA LEU A 372 -13.66 15.40 10.74
C LEU A 372 -13.60 15.78 12.22
N ALA A 373 -13.06 16.95 12.56
CA ALA A 373 -13.03 17.43 13.94
C ALA A 373 -14.43 17.67 14.53
N THR A 374 -15.37 18.17 13.72
CA THR A 374 -16.77 18.41 14.13
C THR A 374 -17.49 17.08 14.40
N TYR A 375 -17.33 16.11 13.52
CA TYR A 375 -17.85 14.75 13.71
C TYR A 375 -17.29 14.10 14.97
N LEU A 376 -15.96 14.04 15.11
CA LEU A 376 -15.32 13.43 16.28
C LEU A 376 -15.72 14.12 17.60
N ALA A 377 -15.88 15.43 17.62
CA ALA A 377 -16.36 16.16 18.81
C ALA A 377 -17.83 15.88 19.15
N SER A 378 -18.63 15.42 18.17
CA SER A 378 -20.03 15.01 18.39
C SER A 378 -20.15 13.61 19.02
N LEU A 379 -19.11 12.78 18.92
CA LEU A 379 -19.07 11.43 19.48
C LEU A 379 -18.94 11.46 21.01
N LYS A 380 -20.07 11.64 21.69
CA LYS A 380 -20.13 11.70 23.16
C LYS A 380 -20.68 10.42 23.81
N GLY A 381 -21.30 9.54 23.04
CA GLY A 381 -22.08 8.41 23.56
C GLY A 381 -23.26 8.85 24.43
N ASP A 382 -23.93 7.89 25.07
CA ASP A 382 -25.13 8.13 25.91
C ASP A 382 -24.81 8.34 27.39
N SER A 383 -23.53 8.59 27.73
CA SER A 383 -23.08 8.70 29.12
C SER A 383 -23.43 10.06 29.76
N GLN A 384 -23.64 10.04 31.08
CA GLN A 384 -23.83 11.25 31.88
C GLN A 384 -22.63 12.22 31.75
N PRO A 385 -22.85 13.54 31.92
CA PRO A 385 -21.77 14.53 31.98
C PRO A 385 -20.74 14.16 33.05
N ILE A 386 -19.47 14.45 32.77
CA ILE A 386 -18.38 14.21 33.72
C ILE A 386 -18.48 15.23 34.85
N SER A 387 -18.50 14.74 36.09
CA SER A 387 -18.46 15.61 37.28
C SER A 387 -17.09 16.27 37.42
N GLU A 388 -17.06 17.57 37.65
CA GLU A 388 -15.82 18.32 37.87
C GLU A 388 -15.55 18.52 39.37
N PRO A 389 -14.32 18.26 39.84
CA PRO A 389 -13.91 18.60 41.20
C PRO A 389 -14.05 20.10 41.49
N ALA A 390 -14.28 20.44 42.76
CA ALA A 390 -14.39 21.83 43.18
C ALA A 390 -13.12 22.62 42.85
N LYS A 391 -13.25 23.77 42.20
CA LYS A 391 -12.12 24.63 41.81
C LYS A 391 -11.21 24.98 43.00
N ALA A 392 -11.77 25.22 44.17
CA ALA A 392 -11.01 25.51 45.39
C ALA A 392 -10.07 24.35 45.76
N ARG A 393 -10.53 23.10 45.61
CA ARG A 393 -9.72 21.90 45.88
C ARG A 393 -8.61 21.71 44.87
N LEU A 394 -8.86 21.97 43.58
CA LEU A 394 -7.85 21.92 42.53
C LEU A 394 -6.73 22.98 42.68
N GLN A 395 -6.99 24.03 43.45
CA GLN A 395 -6.05 25.14 43.69
C GLN A 395 -5.40 25.08 45.08
N ASP A 396 -5.77 24.10 45.91
CA ASP A 396 -5.23 23.92 47.24
C ASP A 396 -3.78 23.40 47.18
N ALA A 397 -2.86 24.12 47.83
CA ALA A 397 -1.44 23.81 47.79
C ALA A 397 -1.09 22.47 48.46
N ALA A 398 -1.80 22.07 49.52
CA ALA A 398 -1.59 20.78 50.17
C ALA A 398 -2.06 19.63 49.28
N VAL A 399 -3.20 19.79 48.61
CA VAL A 399 -3.74 18.80 47.66
C VAL A 399 -2.82 18.64 46.44
N ILE A 400 -2.28 19.75 45.91
CA ILE A 400 -1.31 19.72 44.82
C ILE A 400 -0.01 19.01 45.25
N ALA A 401 0.48 19.27 46.47
CA ALA A 401 1.67 18.62 47.00
C ALA A 401 1.47 17.11 47.20
N GLU A 402 0.30 16.70 47.70
CA GLU A 402 -0.12 15.30 47.80
C GLU A 402 -0.15 14.64 46.41
N GLY A 403 -0.78 15.29 45.42
CA GLY A 403 -0.83 14.82 44.04
C GLY A 403 0.56 14.54 43.46
N ARG A 404 1.52 15.45 43.68
CA ARG A 404 2.92 15.25 43.27
C ARG A 404 3.55 14.01 43.92
N GLN A 405 3.32 13.80 45.21
CA GLN A 405 3.82 12.62 45.93
C GLN A 405 3.20 11.32 45.39
N LEU A 406 1.90 11.33 45.09
CA LEU A 406 1.20 10.17 44.51
C LEU A 406 1.73 9.84 43.11
N VAL A 407 1.91 10.84 42.25
CA VAL A 407 2.50 10.66 40.90
C VAL A 407 3.89 10.03 40.98
N GLN A 408 4.71 10.42 41.97
CA GLN A 408 6.01 9.82 42.22
C GLN A 408 5.90 8.39 42.78
N LYS A 409 5.03 8.18 43.78
CA LYS A 409 4.79 6.88 44.44
C LYS A 409 4.35 5.82 43.44
N PHE A 410 3.42 6.15 42.55
CA PHE A 410 2.90 5.25 41.52
C PHE A 410 3.74 5.25 40.24
N ARG A 411 4.87 5.96 40.22
CA ARG A 411 5.84 5.97 39.12
C ARG A 411 5.21 6.30 37.77
N CYS A 412 4.30 7.27 37.73
CA CYS A 412 3.63 7.66 36.48
C CYS A 412 4.64 8.06 35.39
N ALA A 413 5.80 8.60 35.79
CA ALA A 413 6.92 8.97 34.93
C ALA A 413 7.61 7.79 34.23
N ALA A 414 7.32 6.53 34.60
CA ALA A 414 7.85 5.36 33.91
C ALA A 414 7.30 5.24 32.49
N CYS A 415 6.02 5.56 32.30
CA CYS A 415 5.36 5.50 31.00
C CYS A 415 5.10 6.89 30.40
N HIS A 416 4.81 7.88 31.25
CA HIS A 416 4.39 9.22 30.82
C HIS A 416 5.53 10.23 30.92
N GLN A 417 5.67 11.09 29.91
CA GLN A 417 6.49 12.29 30.04
C GLN A 417 5.80 13.31 30.96
N LEU A 418 6.51 13.76 32.00
CA LEU A 418 6.06 14.73 33.00
C LEU A 418 7.12 15.82 33.15
N ASP A 419 6.70 17.07 33.35
CA ASP A 419 7.65 18.17 33.52
C ASP A 419 8.32 18.09 34.90
N GLY A 420 9.65 18.24 34.93
CA GLY A 420 10.43 18.16 36.18
C GLY A 420 10.44 16.80 36.89
N MET A 421 9.94 15.73 36.27
CA MET A 421 9.98 14.37 36.82
C MET A 421 10.55 13.37 35.82
N LYS A 422 11.59 12.64 36.24
CA LYS A 422 12.20 11.56 35.47
C LYS A 422 12.06 10.25 36.22
N PHE A 423 11.85 9.17 35.47
CA PHE A 423 11.93 7.81 35.98
C PHE A 423 13.22 7.15 35.50
N THR A 424 13.80 6.31 36.37
CA THR A 424 14.88 5.39 36.00
C THR A 424 14.45 3.99 36.41
N ALA A 425 14.60 3.03 35.50
CA ALA A 425 14.36 1.61 35.77
C ALA A 425 15.51 0.97 36.58
N ALA A 426 16.58 1.71 36.86
CA ALA A 426 17.72 1.22 37.61
C ALA A 426 17.30 0.63 38.98
N GLY A 427 17.70 -0.61 39.24
CA GLY A 427 17.37 -1.34 40.47
C GLY A 427 16.04 -2.10 40.45
N LEU A 428 15.29 -2.07 39.34
CA LEU A 428 14.15 -2.98 39.15
C LEU A 428 14.63 -4.37 38.70
N PRO A 429 13.96 -5.45 39.16
CA PRO A 429 14.30 -6.79 38.70
C PRO A 429 13.98 -6.96 37.21
N GLY A 430 14.93 -7.51 36.47
CA GLY A 430 14.70 -8.00 35.11
C GLY A 430 13.66 -9.13 35.11
N LEU A 431 13.02 -9.34 33.95
CA LEU A 431 12.05 -10.43 33.77
C LEU A 431 12.65 -11.69 33.14
N ALA A 432 13.93 -11.65 32.76
CA ALA A 432 14.66 -12.85 32.40
C ALA A 432 14.75 -13.75 33.64
N ALA A 433 14.15 -14.94 33.58
CA ALA A 433 13.89 -15.84 34.71
C ALA A 433 12.69 -15.52 35.61
N PHE A 434 11.71 -14.72 35.14
CA PHE A 434 10.41 -14.67 35.81
C PHE A 434 9.77 -16.06 35.80
N ARG A 435 9.40 -16.55 36.99
CA ARG A 435 8.66 -17.81 37.17
C ARG A 435 7.34 -17.51 37.83
N ALA A 436 6.26 -18.04 37.27
CA ALA A 436 4.94 -17.84 37.84
C ALA A 436 4.87 -18.43 39.25
N LYS A 437 4.45 -17.64 40.25
CA LYS A 437 4.07 -18.14 41.58
C LYS A 437 2.54 -18.25 41.66
N THR A 438 2.05 -19.16 42.48
CA THR A 438 0.62 -19.48 42.68
C THR A 438 -0.22 -18.28 43.17
N GLU A 439 0.40 -17.31 43.85
CA GLU A 439 -0.18 -16.01 44.15
C GLU A 439 0.73 -14.91 43.60
N GLN A 440 0.24 -14.13 42.64
CA GLN A 440 1.00 -13.06 41.99
C GLN A 440 0.58 -11.69 42.54
N PRO A 441 1.30 -11.10 43.51
CA PRO A 441 1.07 -9.70 43.89
C PRO A 441 1.67 -8.75 42.84
N GLY A 442 0.82 -7.97 42.15
CA GLY A 442 1.26 -6.88 41.27
C GLY A 442 0.57 -6.85 39.91
N CYS A 443 1.32 -6.62 38.83
CA CYS A 443 0.78 -6.33 37.49
C CYS A 443 -0.14 -7.42 36.92
N LEU A 444 0.10 -8.70 37.28
CA LEU A 444 -0.71 -9.87 36.87
C LEU A 444 -1.85 -10.17 37.84
N ALA A 445 -1.99 -9.42 38.93
CA ALA A 445 -3.09 -9.61 39.87
C ALA A 445 -4.42 -9.15 39.27
N LYS A 446 -5.53 -9.69 39.79
CA LYS A 446 -6.89 -9.22 39.44
C LYS A 446 -7.15 -7.78 39.89
N LYS A 447 -6.54 -7.34 41.01
CA LYS A 447 -6.73 -6.02 41.60
C LYS A 447 -5.39 -5.41 42.03
N ALA A 448 -5.32 -4.08 41.99
CA ALA A 448 -4.14 -3.35 42.45
C ALA A 448 -3.91 -3.51 43.96
N ASN A 449 -2.68 -3.30 44.41
CA ASN A 449 -2.34 -3.24 45.83
C ASN A 449 -1.79 -1.83 46.19
N PRO A 450 -2.66 -0.91 46.67
CA PRO A 450 -2.28 0.47 46.99
C PRO A 450 -1.24 0.60 48.11
N ALA A 451 -1.20 -0.36 49.04
CA ALA A 451 -0.24 -0.37 50.15
C ALA A 451 1.20 -0.54 49.66
N THR A 452 1.40 -1.36 48.62
CA THR A 452 2.71 -1.60 47.99
C THR A 452 2.98 -0.71 46.77
N GLY A 453 2.00 0.10 46.35
CA GLY A 453 2.08 0.93 45.15
C GLY A 453 2.16 0.12 43.85
N ARG A 454 1.81 -1.17 43.88
CA ARG A 454 1.88 -2.05 42.70
C ARG A 454 0.58 -2.00 41.90
N PRO A 455 0.63 -1.59 40.62
CA PRO A 455 -0.53 -1.61 39.75
C PRO A 455 -0.99 -3.03 39.38
N ALA A 456 -2.19 -3.14 38.83
CA ALA A 456 -2.74 -4.37 38.24
C ALA A 456 -3.37 -4.10 36.87
N PHE A 457 -3.17 -5.01 35.92
CA PHE A 457 -3.91 -4.97 34.65
C PHE A 457 -5.21 -5.78 34.72
N GLY A 458 -5.35 -6.72 35.66
CA GLY A 458 -6.56 -7.53 35.82
C GLY A 458 -6.84 -8.42 34.60
N GLU A 459 -8.12 -8.60 34.27
CA GLU A 459 -8.59 -9.45 33.16
C GLU A 459 -8.26 -8.91 31.75
N ARG A 460 -7.55 -7.77 31.66
CA ARG A 460 -7.08 -7.20 30.38
C ARG A 460 -5.87 -7.94 29.80
N LEU A 461 -5.19 -8.75 30.60
CA LEU A 461 -4.09 -9.58 30.15
C LEU A 461 -4.56 -11.02 29.96
N ASN A 462 -4.18 -11.60 28.84
CA ASN A 462 -4.08 -13.04 28.70
C ASN A 462 -2.81 -13.45 29.46
N THR A 463 -2.99 -13.82 30.73
CA THR A 463 -1.87 -14.13 31.62
C THR A 463 -1.09 -15.35 31.11
N GLU A 464 -1.76 -16.33 30.53
CA GLU A 464 -1.12 -17.52 29.96
C GLU A 464 -0.19 -17.16 28.80
N ALA A 465 -0.70 -16.43 27.80
CA ALA A 465 0.09 -15.95 26.67
C ALA A 465 1.29 -15.10 27.13
N LEU A 466 1.06 -14.18 28.07
CA LEU A 466 2.14 -13.35 28.61
C LEU A 466 3.19 -14.18 29.35
N LEU A 467 2.80 -15.20 30.13
CA LEU A 467 3.73 -16.10 30.80
C LEU A 467 4.53 -16.94 29.80
N ALA A 468 3.90 -17.43 28.73
CA ALA A 468 4.59 -18.12 27.64
C ALA A 468 5.67 -17.24 27.01
N TYR A 469 5.33 -15.99 26.67
CA TYR A 469 6.30 -15.02 26.15
C TYR A 469 7.42 -14.71 27.15
N LEU A 470 7.10 -14.47 28.43
CA LEU A 470 8.13 -14.19 29.45
C LEU A 470 9.09 -15.36 29.68
N ALA A 471 8.63 -16.61 29.51
CA ALA A 471 9.48 -17.79 29.62
C ALA A 471 10.51 -17.88 28.48
N ASP A 472 10.19 -17.29 27.32
CA ASP A 472 10.98 -17.26 26.10
C ASP A 472 11.84 -15.98 25.95
N ARG A 473 11.71 -15.03 26.88
CA ARG A 473 12.49 -13.78 26.85
C ARG A 473 13.96 -14.01 27.25
N PRO A 474 14.90 -13.37 26.54
CA PRO A 474 16.33 -13.53 26.82
C PRO A 474 16.75 -12.65 28.00
N ALA A 475 17.89 -12.98 28.61
CA ALA A 475 18.53 -12.15 29.65
C ALA A 475 19.09 -10.83 29.12
N GLU A 476 19.54 -10.85 27.87
CA GLU A 476 20.04 -9.72 27.11
C GLU A 476 19.55 -9.88 25.67
N ALA A 477 19.09 -8.79 25.08
CA ALA A 477 18.69 -8.78 23.67
C ALA A 477 19.90 -8.44 22.80
N HIS A 478 20.14 -9.26 21.78
CA HIS A 478 21.27 -9.09 20.88
C HIS A 478 20.94 -8.16 19.69
N PRO A 479 21.93 -7.42 19.16
CA PRO A 479 21.75 -6.56 18.00
C PRO A 479 21.29 -7.34 16.75
N ARG A 480 20.49 -6.67 15.92
CA ARG A 480 19.87 -7.25 14.71
C ARG A 480 20.28 -6.48 13.45
N SER A 481 20.19 -7.14 12.31
CA SER A 481 20.42 -6.50 11.01
C SER A 481 19.43 -5.36 10.75
N PRO A 482 19.79 -4.36 9.92
CA PRO A 482 18.85 -3.32 9.50
C PRO A 482 17.57 -3.86 8.85
N SER A 483 17.65 -5.00 8.15
CA SER A 483 16.48 -5.67 7.55
C SER A 483 15.52 -6.20 8.63
N LEU A 484 16.03 -6.92 9.63
CA LEU A 484 15.19 -7.41 10.74
C LEU A 484 14.62 -6.26 11.59
N ALA A 485 15.40 -5.20 11.84
CA ALA A 485 14.90 -4.01 12.50
C ALA A 485 13.77 -3.34 11.70
N GLY A 486 13.88 -3.31 10.37
CA GLY A 486 12.87 -2.78 9.47
C GLY A 486 11.57 -3.57 9.47
N GLN A 487 11.64 -4.91 9.52
CA GLN A 487 10.47 -5.79 9.65
C GLN A 487 9.65 -5.44 10.89
N GLN A 488 10.30 -5.37 12.06
CA GLN A 488 9.62 -5.04 13.31
C GLN A 488 9.09 -3.61 13.33
N LEU A 489 9.81 -2.68 12.71
CA LEU A 489 9.36 -1.30 12.62
C LEU A 489 8.09 -1.18 11.76
N LEU A 490 7.98 -1.99 10.71
CA LEU A 490 6.81 -2.07 9.83
C LEU A 490 5.55 -2.51 10.60
N GLU A 491 5.69 -3.47 11.53
CA GLU A 491 4.65 -3.89 12.47
C GLU A 491 4.36 -2.83 13.54
N ARG A 492 5.39 -2.30 14.21
CA ARG A 492 5.25 -1.30 15.30
C ARG A 492 4.62 0.01 14.83
N LYS A 493 4.85 0.41 13.57
CA LYS A 493 4.21 1.58 12.93
C LYS A 493 2.84 1.26 12.35
N ASN A 494 2.38 0.01 12.50
CA ASN A 494 1.07 -0.50 12.08
C ASN A 494 0.82 -0.36 10.56
N CYS A 495 1.86 -0.49 9.75
CA CYS A 495 1.76 -0.35 8.29
C CYS A 495 0.84 -1.44 7.70
N LEU A 496 0.89 -2.65 8.26
CA LEU A 496 0.12 -3.81 7.83
C LEU A 496 -1.36 -3.77 8.21
N ALA A 497 -1.78 -2.85 9.09
CA ALA A 497 -3.21 -2.64 9.29
C ALA A 497 -3.85 -1.88 8.12
N CYS A 498 -3.06 -1.04 7.43
CA CYS A 498 -3.50 -0.39 6.21
C CYS A 498 -3.30 -1.31 5.00
N HIS A 499 -2.06 -1.77 4.82
CA HIS A 499 -1.60 -2.38 3.58
C HIS A 499 -1.55 -3.90 3.65
N ASP A 500 -2.03 -4.53 2.58
CA ASP A 500 -1.87 -5.96 2.38
C ASP A 500 -0.39 -6.28 2.08
N ARG A 501 0.15 -7.27 2.78
CA ARG A 501 1.50 -7.80 2.55
C ARG A 501 1.61 -9.20 3.12
N ASP A 502 2.14 -10.12 2.33
CA ASP A 502 2.33 -11.52 2.71
C ASP A 502 1.02 -12.12 3.25
N GLN A 503 0.95 -12.40 4.55
CA GLN A 503 -0.22 -12.96 5.23
C GLN A 503 -1.18 -11.90 5.79
N SER A 504 -0.77 -10.63 5.80
CA SER A 504 -1.60 -9.55 6.32
C SER A 504 -2.57 -9.05 5.26
N ALA A 505 -3.87 -9.10 5.56
CA ALA A 505 -4.95 -8.63 4.70
C ALA A 505 -5.31 -7.15 4.87
N GLY A 506 -4.55 -6.38 5.65
CA GLY A 506 -4.71 -4.93 5.82
C GLY A 506 -6.15 -4.43 5.92
N MET A 507 -6.45 -3.35 5.20
CA MET A 507 -7.80 -2.79 5.12
C MET A 507 -8.76 -3.64 4.30
N THR A 508 -8.28 -4.58 3.48
CA THR A 508 -9.14 -5.49 2.72
C THR A 508 -10.08 -6.26 3.65
N SER A 509 -9.61 -6.63 4.85
CA SER A 509 -10.39 -7.30 5.90
C SER A 509 -11.63 -6.53 6.39
N ILE A 510 -11.62 -5.18 6.34
CA ILE A 510 -12.71 -4.33 6.84
C ILE A 510 -13.40 -3.49 5.76
N ALA A 511 -12.83 -3.38 4.57
CA ALA A 511 -13.35 -2.52 3.50
C ALA A 511 -14.77 -2.92 3.08
N GLY A 512 -15.02 -4.23 2.92
CA GLY A 512 -16.34 -4.74 2.57
C GLY A 512 -17.40 -4.45 3.64
N LYS A 513 -17.07 -4.64 4.93
CA LYS A 513 -17.95 -4.31 6.06
C LYS A 513 -18.25 -2.81 6.10
N THR A 514 -17.21 -1.98 5.94
CA THR A 514 -17.32 -0.51 5.93
C THR A 514 -18.24 -0.01 4.81
N ALA A 515 -18.10 -0.55 3.60
CA ALA A 515 -18.92 -0.18 2.44
C ALA A 515 -20.38 -0.63 2.54
N ARG A 516 -20.68 -1.68 3.31
CA ARG A 516 -22.07 -2.14 3.56
C ARG A 516 -22.81 -1.27 4.57
N ILE A 517 -22.09 -0.76 5.57
CA ILE A 517 -22.68 0.05 6.66
C ILE A 517 -23.05 1.46 6.18
N ASP A 518 -22.34 1.99 5.18
CA ASP A 518 -22.52 3.36 4.71
C ASP A 518 -22.95 3.40 3.23
N ALA A 519 -24.15 3.91 2.96
CA ALA A 519 -24.70 4.01 1.60
C ALA A 519 -23.82 4.81 0.63
N ASP A 520 -23.11 5.85 1.12
CA ASP A 520 -22.23 6.67 0.29
C ASP A 520 -20.92 5.94 -0.10
N LEU A 521 -20.62 4.81 0.52
CA LEU A 521 -19.46 3.97 0.24
C LEU A 521 -19.81 2.69 -0.52
N GLN A 522 -21.10 2.44 -0.80
CA GLN A 522 -21.50 1.33 -1.65
C GLN A 522 -20.81 1.41 -3.02
N GLN A 523 -20.33 0.28 -3.51
CA GLN A 523 -19.55 0.16 -4.77
C GLN A 523 -18.20 0.92 -4.77
N LYS A 524 -17.74 1.47 -3.64
CA LYS A 524 -16.46 2.17 -3.51
C LYS A 524 -15.41 1.39 -2.71
N THR A 525 -15.65 0.10 -2.43
CA THR A 525 -14.77 -0.76 -1.61
C THR A 525 -13.31 -0.70 -2.06
N GLN A 526 -13.05 -0.78 -3.37
CA GLN A 526 -11.70 -0.72 -3.94
C GLN A 526 -11.00 0.63 -3.73
N GLY A 527 -11.76 1.71 -3.47
CA GLY A 527 -11.22 3.01 -3.11
C GLY A 527 -10.80 3.10 -1.64
N LEU A 528 -11.22 2.15 -0.80
CA LEU A 528 -10.87 2.07 0.62
C LEU A 528 -9.60 1.25 0.87
N ILE A 529 -9.15 0.47 -0.11
CA ILE A 529 -8.02 -0.45 0.01
C ILE A 529 -6.76 0.23 -0.55
N PRO A 530 -5.70 0.43 0.25
CA PRO A 530 -4.46 1.01 -0.24
C PRO A 530 -3.69 -0.02 -1.09
N PRO A 531 -2.71 0.42 -1.91
CA PRO A 531 -1.92 -0.51 -2.71
C PRO A 531 -1.18 -1.54 -1.85
N SER A 532 -1.19 -2.81 -2.23
CA SER A 532 -0.40 -3.86 -1.57
C SER A 532 1.09 -3.50 -1.52
N LEU A 533 1.74 -3.86 -0.41
CA LEU A 533 3.19 -3.77 -0.22
C LEU A 533 3.92 -5.04 -0.65
N THR A 534 3.22 -6.06 -1.15
CA THR A 534 3.86 -7.26 -1.72
C THR A 534 4.75 -6.88 -2.90
N ALA A 535 6.00 -7.38 -2.87
CA ALA A 535 7.04 -7.11 -3.85
C ALA A 535 7.36 -5.62 -4.08
N VAL A 536 6.98 -4.72 -3.17
CA VAL A 536 7.17 -3.27 -3.34
C VAL A 536 8.64 -2.88 -3.45
N GLY A 537 9.52 -3.59 -2.74
CA GLY A 537 10.96 -3.41 -2.81
C GLY A 537 11.54 -3.84 -4.15
N ASP A 538 10.98 -4.84 -4.83
CA ASP A 538 11.40 -5.17 -6.20
C ASP A 538 10.81 -4.19 -7.22
N LYS A 539 9.57 -3.75 -6.98
CA LYS A 539 8.77 -2.92 -7.88
C LYS A 539 9.30 -1.50 -8.06
N LEU A 540 9.61 -0.82 -6.96
CA LEU A 540 9.96 0.60 -6.97
C LEU A 540 11.47 0.81 -7.02
N LYS A 541 11.87 1.92 -7.64
CA LYS A 541 13.22 2.46 -7.47
C LYS A 541 13.41 2.93 -6.02
N ASP A 542 14.63 2.85 -5.51
CA ASP A 542 14.94 3.08 -4.10
C ASP A 542 14.54 4.49 -3.65
N SER A 543 14.81 5.50 -4.48
CA SER A 543 14.42 6.89 -4.22
C SER A 543 12.90 7.06 -4.18
N ALA A 544 12.17 6.42 -5.09
CA ALA A 544 10.71 6.47 -5.13
C ALA A 544 10.07 5.71 -3.95
N LEU A 545 10.67 4.60 -3.53
CA LEU A 545 10.26 3.86 -2.34
C LEU A 545 10.51 4.68 -1.06
N ALA A 546 11.70 5.28 -0.95
CA ALA A 546 12.05 6.15 0.18
C ALA A 546 11.13 7.37 0.30
N GLU A 547 10.79 8.02 -0.82
CA GLU A 547 9.80 9.12 -0.85
C GLU A 547 8.41 8.63 -0.43
N ALA A 548 8.04 7.40 -0.82
CA ALA A 548 6.74 6.83 -0.49
C ALA A 548 6.59 6.47 0.98
N ILE A 549 7.61 5.87 1.61
CA ILE A 549 7.65 5.54 3.05
C ILE A 549 7.44 6.80 3.89
N GLN A 550 8.06 7.92 3.50
CA GLN A 550 7.93 9.19 4.20
C GLN A 550 6.57 9.88 3.99
N GLY A 551 5.74 9.43 3.03
CA GLY A 551 4.54 10.19 2.63
C GLY A 551 4.89 11.57 2.07
N ALA A 552 6.03 11.69 1.39
CA ALA A 552 6.60 12.95 0.91
C ALA A 552 6.24 13.27 -0.56
N GLN A 553 5.37 12.45 -1.18
CA GLN A 553 5.03 12.60 -2.59
C GLN A 553 4.40 13.97 -2.88
N LYS A 554 4.93 14.66 -3.90
CA LYS A 554 4.43 15.99 -4.30
C LYS A 554 3.02 15.92 -4.87
N THR A 555 2.70 14.86 -5.59
CA THR A 555 1.42 14.65 -6.28
C THR A 555 0.75 13.36 -5.82
N VAL A 556 -0.58 13.35 -5.80
CA VAL A 556 -1.37 12.15 -5.50
C VAL A 556 -1.39 11.29 -6.75
N ARG A 557 -0.67 10.16 -6.73
CA ARG A 557 -0.55 9.25 -7.88
C ARG A 557 -1.84 8.51 -8.21
N LEU A 558 -2.62 8.16 -7.20
CA LEU A 558 -3.86 7.38 -7.32
C LEU A 558 -5.05 8.23 -6.85
N PRO A 559 -5.45 9.28 -7.60
CA PRO A 559 -6.42 10.27 -7.14
C PRO A 559 -7.84 9.75 -6.96
N TRP A 560 -8.13 8.51 -7.38
CA TRP A 560 -9.43 7.87 -7.16
C TRP A 560 -9.52 7.07 -5.85
N LEU A 561 -8.41 6.83 -5.17
CA LEU A 561 -8.44 6.22 -3.84
C LEU A 561 -9.01 7.22 -2.83
N LEU A 562 -9.95 6.74 -2.01
CA LEU A 562 -10.48 7.48 -0.88
C LEU A 562 -9.50 7.41 0.29
N VAL A 563 -8.90 6.23 0.50
CA VAL A 563 -7.82 6.02 1.46
C VAL A 563 -6.60 6.84 1.07
N ARG A 564 -5.92 7.44 2.05
CA ARG A 564 -4.75 8.28 1.81
C ARG A 564 -3.57 7.80 2.64
N MET A 565 -2.42 7.60 1.98
CA MET A 565 -1.16 7.36 2.68
C MET A 565 -0.81 8.59 3.54
N PRO A 566 -0.72 8.47 4.87
CA PRO A 566 -0.39 9.60 5.72
C PRO A 566 1.13 9.78 5.80
N ARG A 567 1.57 10.90 6.38
CA ARG A 567 2.96 11.17 6.67
C ARG A 567 3.31 10.64 8.05
N PHE A 568 4.15 9.62 8.09
CA PHE A 568 4.75 9.12 9.32
C PHE A 568 6.00 9.92 9.68
N GLN A 569 6.26 10.06 10.97
CA GLN A 569 7.53 10.60 11.45
C GLN A 569 8.50 9.44 11.66
N HIS A 570 9.56 9.43 10.85
CA HIS A 570 10.67 8.50 10.94
C HIS A 570 11.94 9.28 11.28
N SER A 571 12.76 8.75 12.17
CA SER A 571 14.18 9.08 12.23
C SER A 571 14.91 8.53 11.00
N GLU A 572 16.13 9.02 10.74
CA GLU A 572 16.95 8.56 9.62
C GLU A 572 17.24 7.04 9.71
N THR A 573 17.48 6.54 10.92
CA THR A 573 17.73 5.11 11.18
C THR A 573 16.48 4.25 10.94
N GLU A 574 15.32 4.71 11.40
CA GLU A 574 14.03 4.06 11.15
C GLU A 574 13.73 3.98 9.65
N GLN A 575 13.96 5.08 8.91
CA GLN A 575 13.74 5.12 7.47
C GLN A 575 14.68 4.16 6.72
N ALA A 576 15.97 4.15 7.09
CA ALA A 576 16.95 3.26 6.50
C ALA A 576 16.61 1.78 6.76
N ALA A 577 16.16 1.44 7.97
CA ALA A 577 15.75 0.08 8.33
C ALA A 577 14.53 -0.39 7.50
N LEU A 578 13.47 0.44 7.40
CA LEU A 578 12.30 0.11 6.56
C LEU A 578 12.69 -0.11 5.09
N LEU A 579 13.55 0.75 4.55
CA LEU A 579 14.03 0.63 3.18
C LEU A 579 14.87 -0.64 2.98
N ALA A 580 15.79 -0.92 3.90
CA ALA A 580 16.62 -2.12 3.87
C ALA A 580 15.77 -3.39 3.91
N HIS A 581 14.74 -3.43 4.78
CA HIS A 581 13.83 -4.57 4.87
C HIS A 581 13.07 -4.79 3.57
N LEU A 582 12.32 -3.79 3.10
CA LEU A 582 11.48 -3.93 1.90
C LEU A 582 12.32 -4.29 0.67
N ILE A 583 13.51 -3.69 0.50
CA ILE A 583 14.41 -4.02 -0.60
C ILE A 583 14.98 -5.43 -0.46
N SER A 584 15.60 -5.76 0.67
CA SER A 584 16.29 -7.05 0.82
C SER A 584 15.33 -8.25 0.77
N HIS A 585 14.11 -8.07 1.28
CA HIS A 585 13.07 -9.10 1.28
C HIS A 585 12.47 -9.32 -0.11
N ASP A 586 12.20 -8.25 -0.86
CA ASP A 586 11.43 -8.36 -2.11
C ASP A 586 12.31 -8.50 -3.34
N ARG A 587 13.49 -7.87 -3.35
CA ARG A 587 14.28 -7.65 -4.57
C ARG A 587 14.99 -8.90 -5.03
N ILE A 588 14.87 -9.20 -6.32
CA ILE A 588 15.69 -10.25 -6.95
C ILE A 588 17.15 -9.74 -7.04
N PRO A 589 18.13 -10.48 -6.49
CA PRO A 589 19.55 -10.16 -6.59
C PRO A 589 20.05 -10.10 -8.04
N PRO A 590 21.15 -9.38 -8.31
CA PRO A 590 21.70 -9.30 -9.66
C PRO A 590 22.19 -10.66 -10.17
N GLY A 591 22.21 -10.81 -11.49
CA GLY A 591 22.65 -12.03 -12.17
C GLY A 591 21.81 -13.28 -11.85
N PRO A 592 20.46 -13.21 -11.83
CA PRO A 592 19.64 -14.40 -11.60
C PRO A 592 19.97 -15.48 -12.63
N PRO A 593 19.98 -16.77 -12.24
CA PRO A 593 20.16 -17.89 -13.15
C PRO A 593 19.20 -17.77 -14.33
N GLU A 594 19.71 -17.94 -15.54
CA GLU A 594 18.85 -18.00 -16.73
C GLU A 594 18.12 -19.35 -16.74
N LEU A 595 16.83 -19.35 -17.09
CA LEU A 595 16.13 -20.59 -17.44
C LEU A 595 16.90 -21.25 -18.58
N ASP A 596 17.18 -22.55 -18.45
CA ASP A 596 17.83 -23.30 -19.51
C ASP A 596 17.10 -23.07 -20.83
N VAL A 597 17.91 -22.66 -21.79
CA VAL A 597 17.57 -22.33 -23.16
C VAL A 597 16.75 -23.48 -23.77
N PRO A 598 15.54 -23.24 -24.32
CA PRO A 598 14.92 -24.23 -25.22
C PRO A 598 15.93 -24.57 -26.33
N ALA A 599 15.88 -25.78 -26.90
CA ALA A 599 16.86 -26.32 -27.85
C ALA A 599 17.22 -25.47 -29.11
N ASN A 600 16.67 -24.26 -29.24
CA ASN A 600 16.95 -23.24 -30.24
C ASN A 600 18.03 -22.20 -29.84
N GLY A 601 18.70 -22.32 -28.69
CA GLY A 601 19.95 -21.59 -28.43
C GLY A 601 19.81 -20.10 -28.08
N LYS A 602 18.62 -19.62 -27.70
CA LYS A 602 18.40 -18.22 -27.26
C LYS A 602 18.19 -18.14 -25.74
N PRO A 603 18.86 -17.21 -25.02
CA PRO A 603 18.59 -16.97 -23.60
C PRO A 603 17.13 -16.53 -23.39
N PRO A 604 16.53 -16.74 -22.21
CA PRO A 604 15.17 -16.29 -21.91
C PRO A 604 15.07 -14.78 -22.17
N ALA A 605 14.20 -14.39 -23.10
CA ALA A 605 14.18 -13.04 -23.62
C ALA A 605 13.80 -11.98 -22.56
N THR A 606 13.24 -12.37 -21.40
CA THR A 606 12.90 -11.50 -20.27
C THR A 606 14.10 -10.89 -19.55
N THR A 607 15.17 -11.65 -19.28
CA THR A 607 16.34 -11.14 -18.53
C THR A 607 17.16 -10.20 -19.39
N ARG A 608 17.34 -10.56 -20.67
CA ARG A 608 17.96 -9.69 -21.67
C ARG A 608 17.13 -8.44 -21.92
N ALA A 609 15.80 -8.56 -22.06
CA ALA A 609 14.92 -7.40 -22.22
C ALA A 609 14.98 -6.49 -21.00
N ALA A 610 15.09 -7.02 -19.78
CA ALA A 610 15.24 -6.23 -18.57
C ALA A 610 16.56 -5.46 -18.53
N ALA A 611 17.68 -6.11 -18.87
CA ALA A 611 18.97 -5.45 -19.00
C ALA A 611 18.95 -4.35 -20.07
N ILE A 612 18.30 -4.58 -21.21
CA ILE A 612 18.14 -3.57 -22.26
C ILE A 612 17.21 -2.42 -21.80
N ALA A 613 16.11 -2.72 -21.11
CA ALA A 613 15.20 -1.73 -20.54
C ALA A 613 15.91 -0.84 -19.50
N ALA A 614 16.74 -1.43 -18.65
CA ALA A 614 17.60 -0.71 -17.72
C ALA A 614 18.62 0.17 -18.46
N ALA A 615 19.33 -0.38 -19.44
CA ALA A 615 20.34 0.34 -20.22
C ALA A 615 19.78 1.44 -21.14
N SER A 616 18.49 1.36 -21.48
CA SER A 616 17.76 2.34 -22.29
C SER A 616 16.99 3.37 -21.44
N THR A 617 16.92 3.19 -20.12
CA THR A 617 16.24 4.14 -19.24
C THR A 617 16.92 5.51 -19.32
N GLY A 618 16.14 6.55 -19.66
CA GLY A 618 16.64 7.92 -19.82
C GLY A 618 17.30 8.20 -21.18
N LYS A 619 17.34 7.22 -22.10
CA LYS A 619 17.77 7.42 -23.48
C LYS A 619 16.55 7.62 -24.40
N PRO A 620 16.63 8.51 -25.40
CA PRO A 620 15.57 8.64 -26.39
C PRO A 620 15.39 7.32 -27.16
N ALA A 621 14.14 6.87 -27.29
CA ALA A 621 13.76 5.73 -28.12
C ALA A 621 13.95 6.03 -29.62
N SER A 622 14.11 5.01 -30.46
CA SER A 622 14.05 5.20 -31.91
C SER A 622 12.63 5.56 -32.35
N SER A 623 12.48 6.20 -33.50
CA SER A 623 11.17 6.50 -34.09
C SER A 623 10.32 5.25 -34.30
N GLU A 624 10.96 4.13 -34.70
CA GLU A 624 10.30 2.82 -34.83
C GLU A 624 9.71 2.34 -33.50
N VAL A 625 10.46 2.46 -32.40
CA VAL A 625 9.99 2.09 -31.05
C VAL A 625 8.85 2.99 -30.58
N LEU A 626 8.88 4.28 -30.90
CA LEU A 626 7.78 5.20 -30.56
C LEU A 626 6.49 4.86 -31.32
N VAL A 627 6.59 4.52 -32.62
CA VAL A 627 5.46 4.08 -33.43
C VAL A 627 4.91 2.75 -32.91
N ALA A 628 5.78 1.76 -32.67
CA ALA A 628 5.37 0.47 -32.11
C ALA A 628 4.72 0.64 -30.73
N GLY A 629 5.31 1.47 -29.85
CA GLY A 629 4.75 1.79 -28.54
C GLY A 629 3.36 2.42 -28.63
N HIS A 630 3.10 3.26 -29.64
CA HIS A 630 1.78 3.86 -29.85
C HIS A 630 0.73 2.78 -30.17
N THR A 631 1.05 1.86 -31.07
CA THR A 631 0.19 0.72 -31.42
C THR A 631 -0.02 -0.22 -30.23
N LEU A 632 1.05 -0.55 -29.50
CA LEU A 632 1.03 -1.51 -28.39
C LEU A 632 0.23 -0.99 -27.19
N VAL A 633 0.45 0.27 -26.79
CA VAL A 633 -0.25 0.89 -25.66
C VAL A 633 -1.71 1.23 -26.02
N GLY A 634 -1.97 1.52 -27.29
CA GLY A 634 -3.27 1.84 -27.86
C GLY A 634 -4.28 0.67 -27.90
N PRO A 635 -5.51 0.94 -28.35
CA PRO A 635 -6.66 0.03 -28.18
C PRO A 635 -6.61 -1.23 -29.06
N ARG A 636 -5.67 -1.31 -30.01
CA ARG A 636 -5.50 -2.44 -30.94
C ARG A 636 -4.33 -3.35 -30.59
N GLY A 637 -3.50 -2.94 -29.65
CA GLY A 637 -2.37 -3.71 -29.16
C GLY A 637 -2.69 -4.40 -27.85
N LEU A 638 -1.83 -4.17 -26.86
CA LEU A 638 -2.02 -4.62 -25.47
C LEU A 638 -3.13 -3.83 -24.75
N SER A 639 -3.61 -2.73 -25.33
CA SER A 639 -4.76 -1.95 -24.84
C SER A 639 -4.59 -1.42 -23.41
N CYS A 640 -3.36 -1.03 -23.04
CA CYS A 640 -3.05 -0.41 -21.76
C CYS A 640 -3.95 0.81 -21.45
N ILE A 641 -4.30 1.59 -22.48
CA ILE A 641 -5.20 2.75 -22.34
C ILE A 641 -6.64 2.40 -21.97
N ALA A 642 -7.05 1.12 -21.96
CA ALA A 642 -8.40 0.77 -21.52
C ALA A 642 -8.58 0.99 -20.01
N CYS A 643 -7.50 0.85 -19.23
CA CYS A 643 -7.53 0.90 -17.78
C CYS A 643 -6.64 2.00 -17.19
N HIS A 644 -5.59 2.41 -17.90
CA HIS A 644 -4.60 3.36 -17.42
C HIS A 644 -4.76 4.75 -18.04
N GLU A 645 -4.54 5.78 -17.21
CA GLU A 645 -4.19 7.10 -17.70
C GLU A 645 -2.83 7.05 -18.43
N VAL A 646 -2.71 7.78 -19.54
CA VAL A 646 -1.43 7.95 -20.26
C VAL A 646 -1.31 9.41 -20.66
N GLY A 647 -0.45 10.16 -19.96
CA GLY A 647 -0.34 11.60 -20.19
C GLY A 647 -1.67 12.32 -19.98
N SER A 648 -2.19 12.98 -21.01
CA SER A 648 -3.49 13.68 -20.98
C SER A 648 -4.69 12.77 -21.24
N TYR A 649 -4.50 11.54 -21.73
CA TYR A 649 -5.59 10.62 -21.99
C TYR A 649 -6.06 9.93 -20.71
N LYS A 650 -7.36 10.01 -20.46
CA LYS A 650 -8.03 9.36 -19.33
C LYS A 650 -9.02 8.33 -19.84
N PRO A 651 -8.94 7.07 -19.38
CA PRO A 651 -9.88 6.05 -19.79
C PRO A 651 -11.28 6.33 -19.21
N GLN A 652 -12.31 6.04 -20.00
CA GLN A 652 -13.70 6.20 -19.60
C GLN A 652 -14.26 4.89 -19.01
N ASN A 653 -15.25 5.00 -18.13
CA ASN A 653 -16.02 3.87 -17.60
C ASN A 653 -15.19 2.73 -16.95
N VAL A 654 -13.99 3.05 -16.45
CA VAL A 654 -13.15 2.06 -15.76
C VAL A 654 -13.66 1.83 -14.35
N ALA A 655 -13.98 0.57 -14.04
CA ALA A 655 -14.32 0.13 -12.69
C ALA A 655 -13.18 0.42 -11.72
N LEU A 656 -13.51 0.72 -10.47
CA LEU A 656 -12.53 1.22 -9.51
C LEU A 656 -11.39 0.23 -9.22
N GLY A 657 -11.68 -1.08 -9.20
CA GLY A 657 -10.69 -2.15 -9.00
C GLY A 657 -9.69 -2.28 -10.16
N THR A 658 -10.18 -2.17 -11.40
CA THR A 658 -9.36 -2.24 -12.62
C THR A 658 -8.62 -0.94 -12.96
N ARG A 659 -8.79 0.14 -12.18
CA ARG A 659 -8.28 1.46 -12.55
C ARG A 659 -6.77 1.56 -12.32
N GLY A 660 -6.04 1.79 -13.41
CA GLY A 660 -4.58 1.85 -13.43
C GLY A 660 -4.00 3.26 -13.26
N SER A 661 -2.80 3.35 -12.67
CA SER A 661 -2.01 4.60 -12.55
C SER A 661 -1.55 5.15 -13.88
N ASN A 662 -1.26 6.45 -13.94
CA ASN A 662 -0.62 7.05 -15.10
C ASN A 662 0.70 6.32 -15.45
N LEU A 663 0.79 5.86 -16.69
CA LEU A 663 1.92 5.09 -17.22
C LEU A 663 3.02 5.98 -17.82
N LEU A 664 2.73 7.22 -18.19
CA LEU A 664 3.75 8.09 -18.77
C LEU A 664 4.83 8.40 -17.72
N GLY A 665 6.09 8.19 -18.06
CA GLY A 665 7.24 8.37 -17.17
C GLY A 665 7.31 7.33 -16.03
N LEU A 666 6.68 6.16 -16.17
CA LEU A 666 6.61 5.16 -15.09
C LEU A 666 7.99 4.68 -14.61
N GLY A 667 9.01 4.71 -15.46
CA GLY A 667 10.40 4.41 -15.15
C GLY A 667 11.08 5.42 -14.25
N GLN A 668 10.46 6.57 -13.93
CA GLN A 668 10.94 7.43 -12.83
C GLN A 668 10.71 6.80 -11.46
N ARG A 669 9.77 5.85 -11.36
CA ARG A 669 9.33 5.25 -10.09
C ARG A 669 9.43 3.73 -10.05
N MET A 670 9.22 3.05 -11.17
CA MET A 670 9.20 1.59 -11.27
C MET A 670 10.53 1.07 -11.83
N ARG A 671 10.89 -0.15 -11.46
CA ARG A 671 12.04 -0.87 -12.01
C ARG A 671 11.68 -1.60 -13.31
N PRO A 672 12.55 -1.55 -14.35
CA PRO A 672 12.28 -2.21 -15.62
C PRO A 672 12.19 -3.73 -15.48
N GLU A 673 13.01 -4.33 -14.63
CA GLU A 673 13.02 -5.77 -14.37
C GLU A 673 11.65 -6.21 -13.83
N PHE A 674 11.12 -5.46 -12.87
CA PHE A 674 9.79 -5.72 -12.32
C PHE A 674 8.71 -5.53 -13.38
N TYR A 675 8.74 -4.45 -14.18
CA TYR A 675 7.71 -4.19 -15.20
C TYR A 675 7.56 -5.35 -16.19
N LEU A 676 8.66 -5.87 -16.73
CA LEU A 676 8.63 -6.95 -17.72
C LEU A 676 8.12 -8.27 -17.11
N ARG A 677 8.53 -8.58 -15.88
CA ARG A 677 8.06 -9.77 -15.17
C ARG A 677 6.57 -9.64 -14.79
N TRP A 678 6.19 -8.48 -14.26
CA TRP A 678 4.85 -8.16 -13.80
C TRP A 678 3.81 -8.19 -14.90
N THR A 679 4.09 -7.58 -16.06
CA THR A 679 3.16 -7.52 -17.19
C THR A 679 2.81 -8.89 -17.77
N ARG A 680 3.67 -9.90 -17.58
CA ARG A 680 3.40 -11.27 -18.01
C ARG A 680 2.43 -12.01 -17.10
N SER A 681 2.47 -11.77 -15.79
CA SER A 681 1.62 -12.48 -14.82
C SER A 681 1.39 -11.68 -13.52
N PRO A 682 0.57 -10.61 -13.55
CA PRO A 682 0.33 -9.75 -12.39
C PRO A 682 -0.17 -10.51 -11.15
N MET A 683 -1.20 -11.35 -11.32
CA MET A 683 -1.83 -12.09 -10.21
C MET A 683 -0.89 -13.08 -9.52
N ARG A 684 0.16 -13.53 -10.19
CA ARG A 684 1.15 -14.46 -9.64
C ARG A 684 2.10 -13.75 -8.67
N ILE A 685 2.38 -12.46 -8.88
CA ILE A 685 3.28 -11.66 -8.03
C ILE A 685 2.50 -10.95 -6.91
N VAL A 686 1.34 -10.38 -7.22
CA VAL A 686 0.47 -9.71 -6.23
C VAL A 686 -0.93 -10.31 -6.35
N PRO A 687 -1.34 -11.14 -5.36
CA PRO A 687 -2.68 -11.72 -5.32
C PRO A 687 -3.79 -10.66 -5.40
N GLY A 688 -4.90 -11.02 -6.04
CA GLY A 688 -6.06 -10.13 -6.19
C GLY A 688 -5.89 -8.99 -7.19
N MET A 689 -4.76 -8.90 -7.90
CA MET A 689 -4.53 -7.85 -8.89
C MET A 689 -5.43 -8.00 -10.14
N GLU A 690 -6.26 -6.99 -10.41
CA GLU A 690 -7.08 -6.91 -11.63
C GLU A 690 -6.32 -6.29 -12.81
N MET A 691 -5.34 -7.02 -13.36
CA MET A 691 -4.57 -6.63 -14.55
C MET A 691 -4.37 -7.83 -15.51
N PRO A 692 -4.57 -7.66 -16.84
CA PRO A 692 -4.35 -8.74 -17.81
C PRO A 692 -2.90 -9.26 -17.82
N SER A 693 -2.76 -10.53 -18.18
CA SER A 693 -1.47 -11.18 -18.43
C SER A 693 -1.11 -11.11 -19.92
N TYR A 694 0.02 -10.49 -20.25
CA TYR A 694 0.47 -10.33 -21.64
C TYR A 694 1.47 -11.40 -22.03
N LEU A 695 0.95 -12.59 -22.41
CA LEU A 695 1.74 -13.74 -22.84
C LEU A 695 1.79 -13.90 -24.37
N LYS A 696 0.85 -13.29 -25.09
CA LYS A 696 0.74 -13.39 -26.55
C LYS A 696 1.16 -12.07 -27.20
N PRO A 697 2.00 -12.12 -28.25
CA PRO A 697 2.42 -10.93 -28.99
C PRO A 697 1.27 -10.35 -29.81
N VAL A 698 1.32 -9.03 -30.04
CA VAL A 698 0.49 -8.34 -31.03
C VAL A 698 1.00 -8.68 -32.43
N PRO A 699 0.21 -9.31 -33.30
CA PRO A 699 0.67 -9.71 -34.64
C PRO A 699 1.12 -8.51 -35.48
N GLY A 700 2.21 -8.68 -36.24
CA GLY A 700 2.70 -7.67 -37.20
C GLY A 700 3.46 -6.49 -36.59
N VAL A 701 3.63 -6.42 -35.26
CA VAL A 701 4.43 -5.40 -34.59
C VAL A 701 5.74 -6.03 -34.09
N LEU A 702 6.89 -5.45 -34.44
CA LEU A 702 8.22 -5.87 -33.95
C LEU A 702 8.45 -7.40 -34.04
N ASN A 703 8.23 -7.96 -35.23
CA ASN A 703 8.37 -9.39 -35.54
C ASN A 703 7.46 -10.34 -34.73
N GLY A 704 6.47 -9.83 -34.01
CA GLY A 704 5.58 -10.65 -33.20
C GLY A 704 6.27 -11.27 -31.98
N GLU A 705 7.29 -10.61 -31.43
CA GLU A 705 8.02 -11.07 -30.24
C GLU A 705 7.56 -10.31 -29.00
N ILE A 706 6.92 -11.00 -28.04
CA ILE A 706 6.28 -10.35 -26.89
C ILE A 706 7.28 -9.57 -26.02
N ASP A 707 8.49 -10.09 -25.80
CA ASP A 707 9.50 -9.39 -25.00
C ASP A 707 9.99 -8.11 -25.67
N THR A 708 10.18 -8.15 -26.98
CA THR A 708 10.54 -6.97 -27.77
C THR A 708 9.42 -5.93 -27.72
N GLN A 709 8.16 -6.36 -27.75
CA GLN A 709 7.00 -5.49 -27.64
C GLN A 709 6.85 -4.86 -26.25
N LEU A 710 7.01 -5.64 -25.18
CA LEU A 710 6.96 -5.11 -23.81
C LEU A 710 8.11 -4.14 -23.56
N LEU A 711 9.32 -4.45 -24.06
CA LEU A 711 10.46 -3.54 -24.03
C LEU A 711 10.18 -2.24 -24.80
N ALA A 712 9.63 -2.33 -26.01
CA ALA A 712 9.28 -1.14 -26.79
C ALA A 712 8.22 -0.28 -26.09
N SER A 713 7.21 -0.91 -25.47
CA SER A 713 6.21 -0.23 -24.66
C SER A 713 6.84 0.48 -23.47
N TRP A 714 7.77 -0.18 -22.76
CA TRP A 714 8.53 0.44 -21.68
C TRP A 714 9.33 1.66 -22.16
N SER A 715 10.11 1.52 -23.22
CA SER A 715 10.95 2.60 -23.75
C SER A 715 10.10 3.77 -24.22
N ALA A 716 9.00 3.50 -24.94
CA ALA A 716 8.08 4.52 -25.41
C ALA A 716 7.40 5.27 -24.25
N LEU A 717 6.83 4.56 -23.27
CA LEU A 717 6.18 5.18 -22.10
C LEU A 717 7.12 6.04 -21.25
N ASN A 718 8.43 5.88 -21.40
CA ASN A 718 9.45 6.65 -20.68
C ASN A 718 10.13 7.74 -21.53
N ASP A 719 9.79 7.85 -22.81
CA ASP A 719 10.32 8.89 -23.69
C ASP A 719 9.42 10.14 -23.63
N PRO A 720 9.98 11.33 -23.38
CA PRO A 720 9.19 12.57 -23.34
C PRO A 720 8.54 12.93 -24.69
N ARG A 721 9.01 12.38 -25.81
CA ARG A 721 8.44 12.59 -27.15
C ARG A 721 7.25 11.66 -27.43
N PHE A 722 6.99 10.67 -26.57
CA PHE A 722 5.92 9.72 -26.80
C PHE A 722 4.56 10.41 -26.78
N THR A 723 3.84 10.29 -27.90
CA THR A 723 2.51 10.85 -28.05
C THR A 723 1.47 9.88 -27.54
N VAL A 724 0.48 10.42 -26.84
CA VAL A 724 -0.56 9.64 -26.17
C VAL A 724 -1.44 8.91 -27.20
N PRO A 725 -1.61 7.57 -27.09
CA PRO A 725 -2.50 6.83 -27.97
C PRO A 725 -3.94 7.31 -27.87
N THR A 726 -4.65 7.31 -29.00
CA THR A 726 -6.03 7.75 -29.06
C THR A 726 -6.99 6.57 -28.95
N ASN A 727 -8.06 6.74 -28.16
CA ASN A 727 -9.17 5.79 -28.13
C ASN A 727 -10.26 6.26 -29.09
N PRO A 728 -10.55 5.52 -30.17
CA PRO A 728 -11.46 5.96 -31.23
C PRO A 728 -12.96 5.85 -30.89
N SER A 729 -13.38 5.77 -29.62
CA SER A 729 -14.78 5.44 -29.31
C SER A 729 -15.80 6.55 -29.61
N ASN A 730 -16.72 6.23 -30.52
CA ASN A 730 -18.12 6.64 -30.80
C ASN A 730 -18.55 8.09 -31.07
N VAL A 731 -17.72 9.11 -30.82
CA VAL A 731 -18.06 10.51 -31.20
C VAL A 731 -17.06 11.10 -32.20
N GLU A 732 -15.93 10.44 -32.41
CA GLU A 732 -14.83 10.89 -33.25
C GLU A 732 -14.58 9.87 -34.37
N GLN A 733 -14.50 10.34 -35.62
CA GLN A 733 -14.08 9.48 -36.72
C GLN A 733 -12.57 9.23 -36.61
N PHE A 734 -12.19 7.96 -36.56
CA PHE A 734 -10.80 7.54 -36.55
C PHE A 734 -10.52 6.67 -37.77
N LEU A 735 -9.64 7.15 -38.62
CA LEU A 735 -9.28 6.49 -39.86
C LEU A 735 -7.89 5.90 -39.73
N THR A 736 -7.78 4.64 -40.14
CA THR A 736 -6.52 3.92 -40.16
C THR A 736 -6.41 3.11 -41.43
N VAL A 737 -5.19 2.96 -41.91
CA VAL A 737 -4.88 2.17 -43.10
C VAL A 737 -4.05 0.99 -42.66
N THR A 738 -4.68 -0.18 -42.59
CA THR A 738 -3.99 -1.43 -42.24
C THR A 738 -3.16 -1.92 -43.42
N ARG A 739 -2.12 -2.70 -43.16
CA ARG A 739 -1.31 -3.32 -44.21
C ARG A 739 -2.20 -4.14 -45.17
N GLY A 740 -2.08 -3.92 -46.49
CA GLY A 740 -2.93 -4.54 -47.51
C GLY A 740 -4.28 -3.86 -47.76
N ALA A 741 -4.60 -2.77 -47.08
CA ALA A 741 -5.79 -1.97 -47.36
C ALA A 741 -5.50 -0.85 -48.37
N GLU A 742 -6.51 -0.47 -49.16
CA GLU A 742 -6.39 0.70 -50.04
C GLU A 742 -6.06 1.98 -49.27
N ALA A 743 -5.30 2.86 -49.91
CA ALA A 743 -4.99 4.18 -49.36
C ALA A 743 -6.29 4.94 -49.03
N ARG A 744 -6.32 5.57 -47.85
CA ARG A 744 -7.47 6.38 -47.43
C ARG A 744 -7.15 7.85 -47.56
N ILE A 745 -8.15 8.63 -47.95
CA ILE A 745 -8.02 10.06 -48.19
C ILE A 745 -9.03 10.81 -47.32
N VAL A 746 -8.60 11.90 -46.70
CA VAL A 746 -9.47 12.88 -46.04
C VAL A 746 -9.26 14.25 -46.69
N ARG A 747 -10.35 14.88 -47.12
CA ARG A 747 -10.35 16.23 -47.70
C ARG A 747 -11.23 17.15 -46.88
N ASP A 748 -10.79 17.45 -45.68
CA ASP A 748 -11.54 18.25 -44.71
C ASP A 748 -10.54 19.16 -43.95
N VAL A 749 -11.01 20.02 -43.05
CA VAL A 749 -10.16 20.96 -42.32
C VAL A 749 -9.24 20.22 -41.36
N PHE A 750 -7.93 20.26 -41.61
CA PHE A 750 -6.93 19.73 -40.67
C PHE A 750 -6.44 20.82 -39.71
N THR A 751 -5.99 20.45 -38.52
CA THR A 751 -5.37 21.39 -37.59
C THR A 751 -3.97 21.76 -38.07
N GLY A 752 -3.69 23.06 -38.12
CA GLY A 752 -2.40 23.66 -38.47
C GLY A 752 -1.74 24.30 -37.24
N GLU A 753 -0.65 25.05 -37.43
CA GLU A 753 0.09 25.68 -36.32
C GLU A 753 -0.43 27.07 -35.89
N GLU A 754 -0.10 27.44 -34.65
CA GLU A 754 -0.18 28.81 -34.09
C GLU A 754 0.76 29.74 -34.86
N GLY A 755 0.19 30.64 -35.66
CA GLY A 755 0.94 31.59 -36.52
C GLY A 755 0.41 31.65 -37.95
N SER A 756 -0.29 30.61 -38.41
CA SER A 756 -1.23 30.75 -39.53
C SER A 756 -2.43 31.59 -39.08
N SER A 757 -3.01 32.42 -39.95
CA SER A 757 -4.08 33.36 -39.58
C SER A 757 -5.35 32.71 -38.98
N SER A 758 -5.45 31.37 -38.94
CA SER A 758 -6.58 30.61 -38.40
C SER A 758 -6.22 29.32 -37.62
N GLY A 759 -4.95 28.93 -37.47
CA GLY A 759 -4.56 27.68 -36.79
C GLY A 759 -5.02 26.37 -37.47
N THR A 760 -5.41 26.44 -38.75
CA THR A 760 -6.06 25.34 -39.48
C THR A 760 -5.63 25.31 -40.94
N ILE A 761 -5.71 24.14 -41.57
CA ILE A 761 -5.48 23.88 -43.00
C ILE A 761 -6.86 23.60 -43.63
N PRO A 762 -7.59 24.63 -44.08
CA PRO A 762 -8.97 24.49 -44.54
C PRO A 762 -9.12 23.72 -45.85
N ARG A 763 -8.05 23.66 -46.67
CA ARG A 763 -8.02 22.92 -47.93
C ARG A 763 -6.97 21.80 -47.86
N ALA A 764 -7.09 20.95 -46.84
CA ALA A 764 -6.16 19.84 -46.70
C ALA A 764 -6.48 18.70 -47.68
N PHE A 765 -5.45 18.06 -48.20
CA PHE A 765 -5.52 16.73 -48.78
C PHE A 765 -4.66 15.81 -47.92
N ALA A 766 -5.29 15.02 -47.09
CA ALA A 766 -4.61 14.03 -46.28
C ALA A 766 -4.73 12.65 -46.92
N VAL A 767 -3.64 11.89 -46.96
CA VAL A 767 -3.61 10.52 -47.45
C VAL A 767 -2.86 9.61 -46.49
N GLY A 768 -3.48 8.50 -46.12
CA GLY A 768 -2.88 7.42 -45.35
C GLY A 768 -2.61 6.23 -46.27
N LEU A 769 -1.42 5.65 -46.17
CA LEU A 769 -0.94 4.57 -47.01
C LEU A 769 -0.84 3.25 -46.22
N GLU A 770 -0.86 2.12 -46.92
CA GLU A 770 -0.80 0.79 -46.30
C GLU A 770 0.52 0.48 -45.57
N ASN A 771 1.57 1.26 -45.84
CA ASN A 771 2.84 1.20 -45.12
C ASN A 771 2.82 2.03 -43.82
N SER A 772 1.65 2.49 -43.37
CA SER A 772 1.45 3.35 -42.20
C SER A 772 2.00 4.77 -42.33
N HIS A 773 2.46 5.21 -43.51
CA HIS A 773 2.81 6.61 -43.73
C HIS A 773 1.55 7.42 -44.04
N SER A 774 1.48 8.63 -43.48
CA SER A 774 0.37 9.55 -43.65
C SER A 774 0.87 10.95 -43.92
N PHE A 775 0.31 11.58 -44.94
CA PHE A 775 0.71 12.92 -45.41
C PHE A 775 -0.48 13.85 -45.37
N VAL A 776 -0.26 15.12 -45.04
CA VAL A 776 -1.23 16.20 -45.20
C VAL A 776 -0.62 17.24 -46.13
N PHE A 777 -1.27 17.51 -47.24
CA PHE A 777 -0.92 18.58 -48.16
C PHE A 777 -1.85 19.78 -47.95
N ASP A 778 -1.30 21.00 -47.89
CA ASP A 778 -2.10 22.23 -47.96
C ASP A 778 -2.30 22.60 -49.42
N LEU A 779 -3.50 22.32 -49.96
CA LEU A 779 -3.82 22.64 -51.35
C LEU A 779 -3.99 24.14 -51.61
N SER A 780 -4.09 24.97 -50.55
CA SER A 780 -4.09 26.44 -50.72
C SER A 780 -2.71 26.94 -51.15
N ARG A 781 -1.66 26.22 -50.75
CA ARG A 781 -0.25 26.55 -50.99
C ARG A 781 0.45 25.56 -51.93
N MET A 782 -0.19 24.42 -52.22
CA MET A 782 0.38 23.31 -52.99
C MET A 782 1.69 22.82 -52.39
N SER A 783 1.70 22.59 -51.07
CA SER A 783 2.87 22.07 -50.34
C SER A 783 2.51 20.94 -49.36
N LEU A 784 3.48 20.08 -49.07
CA LEU A 784 3.38 19.09 -47.99
C LEU A 784 3.44 19.82 -46.64
N ALA A 785 2.37 19.72 -45.85
CA ALA A 785 2.25 20.41 -44.58
C ALA A 785 2.66 19.54 -43.38
N GLN A 786 2.33 18.24 -43.40
CA GLN A 786 2.62 17.31 -42.31
C GLN A 786 2.91 15.90 -42.83
N TRP A 787 3.80 15.19 -42.14
CA TRP A 787 4.05 13.77 -42.35
C TRP A 787 4.08 13.04 -41.00
N ALA A 788 3.31 11.96 -40.89
CA ALA A 788 3.28 11.07 -39.74
C ALA A 788 3.40 9.59 -40.16
N VAL A 789 3.82 8.77 -39.21
CA VAL A 789 3.83 7.30 -39.32
C VAL A 789 2.97 6.71 -38.20
N GLY A 790 2.11 5.76 -38.54
CA GLY A 790 1.17 5.10 -37.64
C GLY A 790 -0.27 5.26 -38.11
N ASP A 791 -1.18 5.55 -37.17
CA ASP A 791 -2.59 5.74 -37.48
C ASP A 791 -2.80 6.97 -38.39
N PHE A 792 -3.74 6.88 -39.33
CA PHE A 792 -3.85 7.86 -40.40
C PHE A 792 -4.40 9.20 -39.91
N ALA A 793 -5.68 9.27 -39.54
CA ALA A 793 -6.31 10.54 -39.20
C ALA A 793 -7.37 10.37 -38.12
N ARG A 794 -7.52 11.39 -37.28
CA ARG A 794 -8.59 11.48 -36.27
C ARG A 794 -9.36 12.76 -36.43
N GLN A 795 -10.65 12.70 -36.15
CA GLN A 795 -11.53 13.85 -36.10
C GLN A 795 -11.74 14.27 -34.65
N ARG A 796 -11.61 15.56 -34.34
CA ARG A 796 -11.83 16.16 -33.02
C ARG A 796 -12.89 17.26 -33.10
N THR A 797 -13.53 17.56 -31.97
CA THR A 797 -14.44 18.72 -31.84
C THR A 797 -13.79 19.86 -31.07
N VAL A 798 -13.94 21.09 -31.58
CA VAL A 798 -13.63 22.33 -30.84
C VAL A 798 -14.83 23.26 -30.95
N GLY A 799 -15.55 23.45 -29.85
CA GLY A 799 -16.82 24.18 -29.84
C GLY A 799 -17.91 23.45 -30.62
N LYS A 800 -18.44 24.08 -31.68
CA LYS A 800 -19.44 23.49 -32.60
C LYS A 800 -18.84 23.00 -33.92
N SER A 801 -17.52 23.06 -34.07
CA SER A 801 -16.81 22.74 -35.31
C SER A 801 -15.99 21.45 -35.18
N TRP A 802 -15.84 20.75 -36.29
CA TRP A 802 -15.05 19.52 -36.42
C TRP A 802 -13.74 19.84 -37.14
N TYR A 803 -12.64 19.24 -36.67
CA TYR A 803 -11.31 19.36 -37.26
C TYR A 803 -10.64 18.00 -37.31
N TRP A 804 -9.72 17.81 -38.26
CA TRP A 804 -8.94 16.58 -38.39
C TRP A 804 -7.49 16.79 -37.96
N ASP A 805 -6.85 15.72 -37.50
CA ASP A 805 -5.40 15.67 -37.33
C ASP A 805 -4.85 14.38 -37.87
N LEU A 806 -3.55 14.38 -38.20
CA LEU A 806 -2.82 13.13 -38.24
C LEU A 806 -2.83 12.47 -36.85
N ALA A 807 -3.15 11.18 -36.85
CA ALA A 807 -3.25 10.39 -35.62
C ALA A 807 -1.92 9.73 -35.24
N GLY A 808 -1.03 9.51 -36.21
CA GLY A 808 0.27 8.88 -36.03
C GLY A 808 1.35 9.78 -35.41
N VAL A 809 2.52 9.19 -35.18
CA VAL A 809 3.72 9.89 -34.70
C VAL A 809 4.26 10.74 -35.84
N HIS A 810 4.41 12.05 -35.62
CA HIS A 810 4.90 12.94 -36.68
C HIS A 810 6.38 12.69 -36.95
N VAL A 811 6.70 12.45 -38.22
CA VAL A 811 8.06 12.42 -38.76
C VAL A 811 8.50 13.84 -39.10
N ALA A 812 7.61 14.62 -39.71
CA ALA A 812 7.86 16.03 -40.02
C ALA A 812 6.63 16.88 -39.72
N ARG A 813 6.90 18.06 -39.15
CA ARG A 813 5.98 19.19 -38.99
C ARG A 813 6.70 20.43 -39.51
N ASN A 814 5.94 21.43 -39.95
CA ASN A 814 6.48 22.74 -40.31
C ASN A 814 7.44 22.69 -41.50
N LEU A 815 7.11 21.83 -42.46
CA LEU A 815 7.75 21.84 -43.78
C LEU A 815 7.50 23.20 -44.43
N ASP A 816 8.51 23.70 -45.14
CA ASP A 816 8.55 25.06 -45.68
C ASP A 816 7.24 25.44 -46.41
N HIS A 817 6.80 26.68 -46.23
CA HIS A 817 5.54 27.20 -46.79
C HIS A 817 5.67 27.62 -48.26
N THR A 818 6.81 27.33 -48.87
CA THR A 818 7.00 27.49 -50.30
C THR A 818 6.22 26.42 -51.07
N PRO A 819 5.57 26.76 -52.19
CA PRO A 819 4.86 25.77 -53.00
C PRO A 819 5.85 24.72 -53.53
N ASP A 820 5.60 23.44 -53.27
CA ASP A 820 6.34 22.33 -53.89
C ASP A 820 6.07 22.28 -55.41
N LEU A 821 4.90 22.81 -55.82
CA LEU A 821 4.48 23.00 -57.19
C LEU A 821 4.03 24.44 -57.43
N ALA A 822 4.74 25.17 -58.31
CA ALA A 822 4.34 26.50 -58.76
C ALA A 822 4.24 26.59 -60.28
N LEU A 823 3.26 27.32 -60.79
CA LEU A 823 3.20 27.73 -62.19
C LEU A 823 3.94 29.05 -62.33
N MET A 824 5.10 29.03 -62.99
CA MET A 824 5.84 30.26 -63.25
C MET A 824 5.58 30.73 -64.68
N ALA A 825 5.31 32.03 -64.81
CA ALA A 825 5.29 32.70 -66.09
C ALA A 825 6.74 32.83 -66.59
N LEU A 826 7.06 32.17 -67.70
CA LEU A 826 8.34 32.41 -68.37
C LEU A 826 8.30 33.79 -69.02
N SER A 827 9.11 34.71 -68.50
CA SER A 827 9.37 36.00 -69.14
C SER A 827 10.19 35.75 -70.41
N THR A 828 9.55 35.84 -71.58
CA THR A 828 10.25 35.96 -72.85
C THR A 828 10.22 37.41 -73.30
N GLY A 829 11.04 38.25 -72.69
CA GLY A 829 11.24 39.64 -73.10
C GLY A 829 10.05 40.58 -72.85
N SER A 830 10.34 41.84 -72.62
CA SER A 830 9.34 42.87 -72.30
C SER A 830 8.34 43.06 -73.45
N ASP A 831 7.05 43.13 -73.08
CA ASP A 831 5.87 43.49 -73.89
C ASP A 831 5.03 42.38 -74.54
N SER A 832 4.98 41.18 -73.96
CA SER A 832 3.88 40.24 -74.26
C SER A 832 3.37 39.53 -73.01
N PRO A 833 2.04 39.31 -72.85
CA PRO A 833 1.52 38.54 -71.73
C PRO A 833 2.07 37.11 -71.81
N PRO A 834 2.50 36.52 -70.67
CA PRO A 834 3.10 35.19 -70.67
C PRO A 834 2.11 34.17 -71.23
N ARG A 835 2.46 33.54 -72.35
CA ARG A 835 1.60 32.56 -73.04
C ARG A 835 1.80 31.11 -72.58
N THR A 836 2.80 30.86 -71.76
CA THR A 836 3.14 29.51 -71.30
C THR A 836 3.45 29.53 -69.82
N LEU A 837 2.66 28.78 -69.04
CA LEU A 837 2.92 28.48 -67.64
C LEU A 837 3.62 27.12 -67.60
N GLU A 838 4.83 27.06 -67.04
CA GLU A 838 5.50 25.78 -66.81
C GLU A 838 5.38 25.35 -65.34
N PRO A 839 5.06 24.08 -65.06
CA PRO A 839 5.09 23.55 -63.71
C PRO A 839 6.54 23.42 -63.24
N VAL A 840 6.88 24.10 -62.15
CA VAL A 840 8.18 23.95 -61.49
C VAL A 840 7.99 23.17 -60.21
N PHE A 841 8.69 22.05 -60.10
CA PHE A 841 8.76 21.19 -58.92
C PHE A 841 9.98 21.58 -58.08
N ARG A 842 9.77 21.99 -56.83
CA ARG A 842 10.86 22.18 -55.87
C ARG A 842 10.89 21.01 -54.90
N TRP A 843 11.91 20.17 -54.99
CA TRP A 843 12.12 19.02 -54.09
C TRP A 843 12.91 19.39 -52.81
N SER A 844 12.82 20.63 -52.34
CA SER A 844 13.70 21.12 -51.27
C SER A 844 13.37 20.56 -49.87
N THR A 845 12.17 20.06 -49.64
CA THR A 845 11.69 19.64 -48.30
C THR A 845 11.89 18.15 -47.99
N CYS A 846 12.01 17.26 -48.99
CA CYS A 846 12.23 15.82 -48.76
C CYS A 846 13.71 15.42 -48.76
N GLY A 847 14.60 16.22 -49.38
CA GLY A 847 16.02 15.89 -49.50
C GLY A 847 16.80 15.94 -48.18
N GLU A 848 16.43 16.83 -47.25
CA GLU A 848 17.09 16.97 -45.95
C GLU A 848 16.58 16.00 -44.86
N LEU A 849 15.45 15.31 -45.09
CA LEU A 849 14.84 14.38 -44.12
C LEU A 849 15.28 12.92 -44.29
N LEU A 850 16.11 12.63 -45.30
CA LEU A 850 16.62 11.29 -45.64
C LEU A 850 18.11 11.10 -45.25
N GLU A 851 18.74 12.10 -44.63
CA GLU A 851 20.00 11.98 -43.86
C GLU A 851 19.70 11.88 -42.36
#